data_AF-A0A667Y2S7-F1
#
_entry.id   AF-A0A667Y2S7-F1
#
_cell.length_a   1.000
_cell.length_b   1.000
_cell.length_c   1.000
_cell.angle_alpha   90.00
_cell.angle_beta   90.00
_cell.angle_gamma   90.00
#
_symmetry.space_group_name_H-M   'P 1'
#
loop_
_entity.id
_entity.type
_entity.pdbx_description
1 polymer ?
#
loop_
_entity_poly.entity_id
_entity_poly.type
_entity_poly.pdbx_seq_one_letter_code
_entity_poly.pdbx_strand_id
1 'polypeptide(L)'
;CCYNPLVLFGVLLGSTGLYFPQNEYTETVYVGQPAGTPILQVHAMLDSESERPHFYLCWPIRIPSYSQWFQMDINTGILSLNKSLEESDFALLPQSSRRKSWPVKKLILSAMVLPKPTRKLQCIGKNSPRLTLYFVNATVPQCAQTDMEELCFPHRDTSNPHIMENRFPGALRQLRRLTRLGICPNYTISYNTPAPFAVNENTTELVVTAPLDREESEIYRLLLVCTVLTEKIETKLRTSLDVFVNDEDDNAPYLNGTDTVEVVISFNRSQDASFATLSVYDRDLTAIYPKDQIHNKYVGTMLNTDPWIKDTFDIKGTFREKKAASGSIRETVHDYQLVLKRNLYVMENRTLQLDYLVNDTTYPGLEGTVLLHYNITVLPVPIRFTNITYLFTLTRRASVYAQVGRICVENCLKFDGFGVTYRLEVADKNVSAELQSCYAAISITQSPTDMWGLLYVNDTEALRRPQCQDLQYVVIAQEEHKQLQASTQILIVLDGEADKASQENQHFLSCAESRQRGDCEAVQGLGATTGRCQWRQGTEKGISENYSTCSPDLRTCPDGFCDAVESKDMLICPQDCTTENVIGGHEKGLMFGIKAGYGTCYCYSEKCFCEKDNVEDAICDDMCKTIIATALLLSFIISILLSSYFIHRYHKNSPKPPIASAEMTFRRPAQAYPISFPANNVRRGSLDVFGKVVKATAFRLKGKAGYTTVAVKMLKENASHSELRDLLSEFTLLKQVNHPHVIKMYGACSQDGPLYLIVEYAKFGSLRNFLRESRKVGPSYMGRDANRNSSYLENPDDRALTMGDLISFAWQISRGMQYLAEMKLVHRDLAARNVLVAEGRKMKISDFGLSRDVYEEDSYVKRSKGRIPVKWMAIESLFDHIYTTQSDVWSFGVLLWEIVTLGGNPYPGIAPERLFNLLKTGYRMEKPENCSEEMYNLMLRCWKQEADKRPTFSDISKELEKMMVKSRDYLDLAASTPADALLYDDALSEEDTPLVDCNNAPLPRTLPSTWIENKLYGMSYPNWPEKSPVPLNRHDATNPVFTRYANDSVYANWMALPSPAKAVDKLDS
;
A
#
# COMPACT_ATOMS: atom_id res chain seq x y z
N CYS A 1 -3.31 39.07 -43.88
CA CYS A 1 -2.89 37.91 -44.69
C CYS A 1 -1.93 37.04 -43.89
N CYS A 2 -2.31 35.80 -43.59
CA CYS A 2 -1.45 34.64 -43.25
C CYS A 2 -2.41 33.50 -42.84
N TYR A 3 -2.77 32.63 -43.78
CA TYR A 3 -3.55 31.42 -43.45
C TYR A 3 -2.68 30.48 -42.62
N ASN A 4 -3.14 30.09 -41.43
CA ASN A 4 -2.43 29.16 -40.57
C ASN A 4 -2.81 27.71 -40.95
N PRO A 5 -1.89 26.88 -41.49
CA PRO A 5 -2.25 25.61 -42.15
C PRO A 5 -2.66 24.47 -41.21
N LEU A 6 -2.74 24.70 -39.89
CA LEU A 6 -3.05 23.67 -38.90
C LEU A 6 -4.55 23.32 -38.80
N VAL A 7 -5.45 24.21 -39.25
CA VAL A 7 -6.91 23.93 -39.30
C VAL A 7 -7.24 22.72 -40.18
N LEU A 8 -6.35 22.34 -41.11
CA LEU A 8 -6.55 21.18 -41.98
C LEU A 8 -6.44 19.82 -41.26
N PHE A 9 -5.77 19.72 -40.11
CA PHE A 9 -5.56 18.41 -39.47
C PHE A 9 -6.73 17.92 -38.60
N GLY A 10 -7.57 18.83 -38.08
CA GLY A 10 -8.87 18.44 -37.50
C GLY A 10 -9.88 18.04 -38.59
N VAL A 11 -9.95 18.81 -39.68
CA VAL A 11 -10.91 18.61 -40.78
C VAL A 11 -10.48 17.48 -41.75
N LEU A 12 -9.29 16.89 -41.58
CA LEU A 12 -8.84 15.70 -42.33
C LEU A 12 -9.18 14.36 -41.67
N LEU A 13 -9.84 14.35 -40.50
CA LEU A 13 -10.74 13.25 -40.10
C LEU A 13 -12.13 13.41 -40.76
N GLY A 14 -12.12 13.79 -42.05
CA GLY A 14 -13.31 13.75 -42.88
C GLY A 14 -13.90 12.34 -42.90
N SER A 15 -15.20 12.28 -42.59
CA SER A 15 -16.08 11.12 -42.56
C SER A 15 -15.76 10.07 -43.63
N THR A 16 -15.04 9.03 -43.21
CA THR A 16 -15.34 7.68 -43.68
C THR A 16 -16.41 7.16 -42.74
N GLY A 17 -17.69 7.30 -43.11
CA GLY A 17 -18.84 7.07 -42.22
C GLY A 17 -19.16 5.60 -41.97
N LEU A 18 -18.10 4.79 -41.87
CA LEU A 18 -18.11 3.35 -41.73
C LEU A 18 -17.07 2.97 -40.68
N TYR A 19 -17.55 2.59 -39.50
CA TYR A 19 -16.72 1.98 -38.46
C TYR A 19 -17.04 0.50 -38.31
N PHE A 20 -16.07 -0.28 -37.82
CA PHE A 20 -16.25 -1.69 -37.52
C PHE A 20 -16.76 -1.83 -36.08
N PRO A 21 -17.92 -2.45 -35.82
CA PRO A 21 -18.43 -2.61 -34.46
C PRO A 21 -17.58 -3.55 -33.59
N GLN A 22 -16.59 -4.25 -34.14
CA GLN A 22 -15.69 -5.17 -33.44
C GLN A 22 -14.23 -4.97 -33.90
N ASN A 23 -13.29 -4.96 -32.95
CA ASN A 23 -11.87 -4.70 -33.19
C ASN A 23 -11.02 -5.97 -33.45
N GLU A 24 -11.45 -7.13 -32.94
CA GLU A 24 -10.89 -8.44 -33.25
C GLU A 24 -12.03 -9.43 -33.51
N TYR A 25 -11.87 -10.29 -34.52
CA TYR A 25 -12.77 -11.38 -34.88
C TYR A 25 -11.99 -12.68 -34.77
N THR A 26 -12.55 -13.74 -34.19
CA THR A 26 -11.85 -15.01 -33.92
C THR A 26 -12.60 -16.23 -34.46
N GLU A 27 -11.93 -17.11 -35.20
CA GLU A 27 -12.48 -18.40 -35.62
C GLU A 27 -11.39 -19.49 -35.76
N THR A 28 -11.81 -20.76 -35.69
CA THR A 28 -11.00 -21.97 -35.83
C THR A 28 -11.18 -22.59 -37.22
N VAL A 29 -10.06 -22.91 -37.89
CA VAL A 29 -10.00 -23.50 -39.24
C VAL A 29 -9.32 -24.87 -39.15
N TYR A 30 -9.80 -25.86 -39.89
CA TYR A 30 -9.35 -27.25 -39.83
C TYR A 30 -8.71 -27.68 -41.15
N VAL A 31 -7.64 -28.48 -41.06
CA VAL A 31 -6.99 -29.06 -42.25
C VAL A 31 -7.95 -30.05 -42.93
N GLY A 32 -8.00 -30.03 -44.25
CA GLY A 32 -8.96 -30.80 -45.06
C GLY A 32 -10.31 -30.12 -45.31
N GLN A 33 -10.58 -28.91 -44.78
CA GLN A 33 -11.75 -28.12 -45.21
C GLN A 33 -11.63 -27.74 -46.70
N PRO A 34 -12.73 -27.81 -47.48
CA PRO A 34 -12.70 -27.56 -48.93
C PRO A 34 -12.62 -26.07 -49.28
N ALA A 35 -12.09 -25.75 -50.47
CA ALA A 35 -12.27 -24.45 -51.09
C ALA A 35 -13.76 -24.07 -51.18
N GLY A 36 -14.07 -22.79 -51.00
CA GLY A 36 -15.43 -22.25 -50.87
C GLY A 36 -15.95 -22.20 -49.43
N THR A 37 -15.32 -22.88 -48.46
CA THR A 37 -15.77 -22.87 -47.05
C THR A 37 -15.76 -21.45 -46.48
N PRO A 38 -16.91 -20.91 -45.99
CA PRO A 38 -16.95 -19.64 -45.29
C PRO A 38 -16.37 -19.79 -43.87
N ILE A 39 -15.63 -18.78 -43.43
CA ILE A 39 -14.91 -18.78 -42.15
C ILE A 39 -15.64 -17.88 -41.14
N LEU A 40 -15.69 -16.57 -41.42
CA LEU A 40 -16.29 -15.55 -40.56
C LEU A 40 -16.82 -14.39 -41.42
N GLN A 41 -17.63 -13.53 -40.81
CA GLN A 41 -18.23 -12.36 -41.46
C GLN A 41 -17.84 -11.08 -40.70
N VAL A 42 -17.28 -10.12 -41.43
CA VAL A 42 -16.91 -8.79 -40.91
C VAL A 42 -18.04 -7.81 -41.20
N HIS A 43 -18.40 -6.99 -40.21
CA HIS A 43 -19.51 -6.05 -40.29
C HIS A 43 -19.00 -4.61 -40.27
N ALA A 44 -19.80 -3.66 -40.75
CA ALA A 44 -19.55 -2.23 -40.64
C ALA A 44 -20.88 -1.50 -40.38
N MET A 45 -20.86 -0.56 -39.44
CA MET A 45 -21.98 0.33 -39.13
C MET A 45 -21.99 1.52 -40.12
N LEU A 46 -23.11 2.24 -40.20
CA LEU A 46 -23.31 3.36 -41.12
C LEU A 46 -23.52 4.67 -40.35
N ASP A 47 -22.82 5.73 -40.77
CA ASP A 47 -23.08 7.10 -40.30
C ASP A 47 -24.00 7.87 -41.28
N SER A 48 -24.29 7.30 -42.47
CA SER A 48 -25.24 7.84 -43.45
C SER A 48 -25.97 6.74 -44.23
N GLU A 49 -27.29 6.90 -44.44
CA GLU A 49 -28.10 6.04 -45.32
C GLU A 49 -27.56 5.91 -46.76
N SER A 50 -26.78 6.91 -47.19
CA SER A 50 -26.21 6.99 -48.54
C SER A 50 -24.97 6.10 -48.75
N GLU A 51 -24.37 5.60 -47.67
CA GLU A 51 -23.14 4.80 -47.73
C GLU A 51 -23.42 3.31 -47.94
N ARG A 52 -22.47 2.63 -48.59
CA ARG A 52 -22.52 1.17 -48.80
C ARG A 52 -21.13 0.59 -48.50
N PRO A 53 -20.99 -0.33 -47.54
CA PRO A 53 -19.69 -0.87 -47.15
C PRO A 53 -19.16 -1.82 -48.22
N HIS A 54 -17.92 -1.59 -48.65
CA HIS A 54 -17.17 -2.47 -49.54
C HIS A 54 -15.98 -3.05 -48.76
N PHE A 55 -16.02 -4.35 -48.49
CA PHE A 55 -15.06 -5.06 -47.64
C PHE A 55 -13.90 -5.64 -48.43
N TYR A 56 -12.70 -5.62 -47.84
CA TYR A 56 -11.49 -6.18 -48.45
C TYR A 56 -10.49 -6.71 -47.42
N LEU A 57 -9.72 -7.74 -47.80
CA LEU A 57 -8.50 -8.16 -47.09
C LEU A 57 -7.35 -7.18 -47.34
N CYS A 58 -6.58 -6.88 -46.29
CA CYS A 58 -5.46 -5.96 -46.32
C CYS A 58 -4.14 -6.66 -45.98
N TRP A 59 -3.09 -6.37 -46.75
CA TRP A 59 -1.78 -7.02 -46.66
C TRP A 59 -0.64 -6.03 -46.36
N PRO A 60 0.39 -6.45 -45.59
CA PRO A 60 1.60 -5.65 -45.40
C PRO A 60 2.43 -5.54 -46.70
N ILE A 61 3.40 -4.61 -46.71
CA ILE A 61 4.24 -4.25 -47.88
C ILE A 61 4.88 -5.45 -48.59
N ARG A 62 5.16 -6.54 -47.87
CA ARG A 62 5.48 -7.85 -48.46
C ARG A 62 4.27 -8.76 -48.33
N ILE A 63 3.58 -9.01 -49.44
CA ILE A 63 2.44 -9.93 -49.52
C ILE A 63 2.90 -11.35 -49.11
N PRO A 64 2.27 -12.00 -48.13
CA PRO A 64 2.61 -13.38 -47.73
C PRO A 64 2.22 -14.43 -48.79
N SER A 65 2.91 -15.56 -48.83
CA SER A 65 2.59 -16.68 -49.73
C SER A 65 1.18 -17.25 -49.50
N TYR A 66 0.73 -17.30 -48.24
CA TYR A 66 -0.62 -17.76 -47.86
C TYR A 66 -1.75 -16.76 -48.19
N SER A 67 -1.44 -15.59 -48.77
CA SER A 67 -2.47 -14.59 -49.13
C SER A 67 -3.50 -15.11 -50.12
N GLN A 68 -3.09 -16.01 -51.03
CA GLN A 68 -3.96 -16.62 -52.04
C GLN A 68 -4.90 -17.69 -51.47
N TRP A 69 -4.74 -18.09 -50.20
CA TRP A 69 -5.61 -19.10 -49.56
C TRP A 69 -6.95 -18.52 -49.10
N PHE A 70 -7.09 -17.20 -49.05
CA PHE A 70 -8.25 -16.50 -48.51
C PHE A 70 -8.89 -15.59 -49.56
N GLN A 71 -10.22 -15.59 -49.61
CA GLN A 71 -11.01 -14.62 -50.36
C GLN A 71 -11.97 -13.91 -49.41
N MET A 72 -12.26 -12.65 -49.66
CA MET A 72 -13.30 -11.90 -48.95
C MET A 72 -14.30 -11.39 -49.97
N ASP A 73 -15.59 -11.64 -49.72
CA ASP A 73 -16.66 -11.06 -50.53
C ASP A 73 -16.81 -9.57 -50.23
N ILE A 74 -16.91 -8.78 -51.29
CA ILE A 74 -16.84 -7.31 -51.21
C ILE A 74 -18.12 -6.72 -50.62
N ASN A 75 -19.27 -7.38 -50.79
CA ASN A 75 -20.58 -6.82 -50.43
C ASN A 75 -21.07 -7.30 -49.05
N THR A 76 -20.71 -8.53 -48.67
CA THR A 76 -21.19 -9.20 -47.44
C THR A 76 -20.15 -9.26 -46.32
N GLY A 77 -18.88 -9.00 -46.61
CA GLY A 77 -17.79 -9.08 -45.63
C GLY A 77 -17.42 -10.50 -45.21
N ILE A 78 -17.96 -11.53 -45.88
CA ILE A 78 -17.66 -12.94 -45.60
C ILE A 78 -16.24 -13.28 -46.08
N LEU A 79 -15.42 -13.76 -45.16
CA LEU A 79 -14.11 -14.37 -45.41
C LEU A 79 -14.29 -15.87 -45.70
N SER A 80 -13.69 -16.39 -46.76
CA SER A 80 -13.74 -17.81 -47.15
C SER A 80 -12.38 -18.38 -47.56
N LEU A 81 -12.27 -19.71 -47.57
CA LEU A 81 -11.11 -20.43 -48.12
C LEU A 81 -11.17 -20.46 -49.64
N ASN A 82 -10.12 -19.97 -50.30
CA ASN A 82 -9.93 -20.04 -51.76
C ASN A 82 -9.17 -21.30 -52.22
N LYS A 83 -8.53 -22.02 -51.28
CA LYS A 83 -7.89 -23.34 -51.50
C LYS A 83 -8.32 -24.30 -50.38
N SER A 84 -8.53 -25.57 -50.71
CA SER A 84 -8.57 -26.64 -49.70
C SER A 84 -7.21 -26.76 -49.03
N LEU A 85 -7.17 -26.84 -47.70
CA LEU A 85 -5.92 -26.82 -46.93
C LEU A 85 -5.38 -28.24 -46.70
N GLU A 86 -4.13 -28.46 -47.08
CA GLU A 86 -3.38 -29.69 -46.87
C GLU A 86 -2.50 -29.61 -45.61
N GLU A 87 -2.02 -30.75 -45.12
CA GLU A 87 -0.98 -30.80 -44.07
C GLU A 87 0.35 -30.13 -44.52
N SER A 88 0.60 -30.13 -45.84
CA SER A 88 1.69 -29.39 -46.48
C SER A 88 1.55 -27.87 -46.30
N ASP A 89 0.35 -27.30 -46.49
CA ASP A 89 0.04 -25.90 -46.22
C ASP A 89 0.13 -25.60 -44.72
N PHE A 90 -0.38 -26.51 -43.86
CA PHE A 90 -0.28 -26.37 -42.42
C PHE A 90 1.19 -26.28 -41.97
N ALA A 91 2.10 -27.03 -42.59
CA ALA A 91 3.53 -26.92 -42.31
C ALA A 91 4.09 -25.50 -42.60
N LEU A 92 3.65 -24.87 -43.69
CA LEU A 92 4.09 -23.52 -44.12
C LEU A 92 3.61 -22.38 -43.20
N LEU A 93 2.53 -22.56 -42.43
CA LEU A 93 2.02 -21.53 -41.51
C LEU A 93 3.06 -21.15 -40.42
N PRO A 94 3.19 -19.87 -40.06
CA PRO A 94 4.19 -19.41 -39.09
C PRO A 94 3.94 -20.02 -37.69
N GLN A 95 4.95 -20.70 -37.15
CA GLN A 95 4.88 -21.34 -35.83
C GLN A 95 5.19 -20.33 -34.72
N SER A 96 4.23 -20.06 -33.84
CA SER A 96 4.32 -19.03 -32.79
C SER A 96 5.11 -19.45 -31.54
N SER A 97 5.86 -20.57 -31.56
CA SER A 97 6.50 -21.13 -30.36
C SER A 97 7.71 -22.02 -30.67
N ARG A 98 8.71 -22.01 -29.76
CA ARG A 98 9.94 -22.82 -29.85
C ARG A 98 9.74 -24.32 -29.58
N ARG A 99 8.55 -24.76 -29.17
CA ARG A 99 8.23 -26.18 -28.89
C ARG A 99 7.62 -26.84 -30.14
N LYS A 100 8.28 -27.87 -30.68
CA LYS A 100 7.92 -28.57 -31.94
C LYS A 100 6.59 -29.40 -31.90
N SER A 101 5.76 -29.26 -30.88
CA SER A 101 4.68 -30.22 -30.57
C SER A 101 3.43 -29.54 -30.00
N TRP A 102 2.86 -28.60 -30.76
CA TRP A 102 1.52 -28.03 -30.50
C TRP A 102 0.67 -28.22 -31.77
N PRO A 103 -0.58 -28.73 -31.67
CA PRO A 103 -1.41 -29.08 -32.83
C PRO A 103 -2.13 -27.87 -33.46
N VAL A 104 -1.99 -26.68 -32.88
CA VAL A 104 -2.68 -25.44 -33.31
C VAL A 104 -1.66 -24.37 -33.71
N LYS A 105 -1.89 -23.68 -34.84
CA LYS A 105 -1.13 -22.50 -35.29
C LYS A 105 -2.04 -21.28 -35.39
N LYS A 106 -1.58 -20.10 -34.96
CA LYS A 106 -2.33 -18.83 -35.07
C LYS A 106 -1.85 -18.01 -36.27
N LEU A 107 -2.79 -17.59 -37.11
CA LEU A 107 -2.61 -16.55 -38.14
C LEU A 107 -3.37 -15.29 -37.72
N ILE A 108 -2.93 -14.13 -38.22
CA ILE A 108 -3.64 -12.85 -38.08
C ILE A 108 -3.71 -12.19 -39.45
N LEU A 109 -4.91 -11.87 -39.91
CA LEU A 109 -5.19 -11.05 -41.09
C LEU A 109 -5.76 -9.70 -40.65
N SER A 110 -5.91 -8.76 -41.59
CA SER A 110 -6.63 -7.50 -41.36
C SER A 110 -7.66 -7.28 -42.47
N ALA A 111 -8.83 -6.76 -42.12
CA ALA A 111 -9.80 -6.25 -43.09
C ALA A 111 -9.74 -4.73 -43.18
N MET A 112 -10.26 -4.19 -44.28
CA MET A 112 -10.57 -2.76 -44.46
C MET A 112 -11.95 -2.63 -45.10
N VAL A 113 -12.65 -1.52 -44.83
CA VAL A 113 -13.95 -1.20 -45.42
C VAL A 113 -13.88 0.18 -46.06
N LEU A 114 -14.53 0.36 -47.20
CA LEU A 114 -14.60 1.64 -47.91
C LEU A 114 -16.04 1.92 -48.37
N PRO A 115 -16.52 3.18 -48.37
CA PRO A 115 -17.84 3.53 -48.90
C PRO A 115 -17.90 3.50 -50.44
N LYS A 116 -16.76 3.32 -51.13
CA LYS A 116 -16.63 3.30 -52.60
C LYS A 116 -15.59 2.27 -53.06
N PRO A 117 -15.86 1.49 -54.13
CA PRO A 117 -15.00 0.38 -54.54
C PRO A 117 -13.68 0.87 -55.15
N THR A 118 -12.56 0.23 -54.78
CA THR A 118 -11.20 0.72 -55.10
C THR A 118 -10.26 -0.40 -55.57
N ARG A 119 -9.36 -0.10 -56.53
CA ARG A 119 -8.46 -1.09 -57.18
C ARG A 119 -7.05 -1.24 -56.58
N LYS A 120 -6.67 -0.44 -55.58
CA LYS A 120 -5.38 -0.55 -54.86
C LYS A 120 -5.65 -0.77 -53.38
N LEU A 121 -5.05 -1.82 -52.82
CA LEU A 121 -5.24 -2.24 -51.44
C LEU A 121 -3.89 -2.18 -50.71
N GLN A 122 -3.73 -1.21 -49.83
CA GLN A 122 -2.60 -1.06 -48.91
C GLN A 122 -3.15 -0.59 -47.57
N CYS A 123 -2.56 -1.05 -46.46
CA CYS A 123 -3.07 -0.76 -45.12
C CYS A 123 -2.63 0.64 -44.66
N ILE A 124 -3.25 1.66 -45.24
CA ILE A 124 -2.99 3.08 -44.98
C ILE A 124 -3.81 3.53 -43.76
N GLY A 125 -3.19 3.42 -42.58
CA GLY A 125 -3.42 4.33 -41.45
C GLY A 125 -4.79 4.39 -40.76
N LYS A 126 -5.82 3.65 -41.18
CA LYS A 126 -7.18 3.68 -40.59
C LYS A 126 -7.55 2.40 -39.84
N ASN A 127 -8.54 2.53 -38.94
CA ASN A 127 -9.07 1.46 -38.09
C ASN A 127 -9.40 0.22 -38.93
N SER A 128 -8.66 -0.86 -38.68
CA SER A 128 -8.69 -2.10 -39.46
C SER A 128 -8.77 -3.27 -38.48
N PRO A 129 -9.87 -4.04 -38.42
CA PRO A 129 -10.05 -5.08 -37.42
C PRO A 129 -9.10 -6.24 -37.67
N ARG A 130 -8.74 -6.92 -36.59
CA ARG A 130 -7.83 -8.05 -36.60
C ARG A 130 -8.62 -9.34 -36.76
N LEU A 131 -8.32 -10.14 -37.78
CA LEU A 131 -8.96 -11.43 -37.99
C LEU A 131 -8.00 -12.52 -37.51
N THR A 132 -8.26 -13.04 -36.31
CA THR A 132 -7.48 -14.10 -35.68
C THR A 132 -8.02 -15.46 -36.14
N LEU A 133 -7.17 -16.26 -36.79
CA LEU A 133 -7.53 -17.59 -37.26
C LEU A 133 -6.66 -18.66 -36.58
N TYR A 134 -7.30 -19.63 -35.92
CA TYR A 134 -6.64 -20.76 -35.26
C TYR A 134 -6.72 -22.00 -36.15
N PHE A 135 -5.62 -22.39 -36.77
CA PHE A 135 -5.53 -23.59 -37.62
C PHE A 135 -5.23 -24.82 -36.79
N VAL A 136 -6.01 -25.89 -36.95
CA VAL A 136 -5.85 -27.19 -36.27
C VAL A 136 -5.47 -28.26 -37.30
N ASN A 137 -4.39 -29.02 -37.05
CA ASN A 137 -4.01 -30.16 -37.90
C ASN A 137 -4.84 -31.41 -37.59
N ALA A 138 -6.14 -31.32 -37.82
CA ALA A 138 -7.13 -32.38 -37.73
C ALA A 138 -8.29 -32.05 -38.68
N THR A 139 -9.09 -33.05 -39.06
CA THR A 139 -10.38 -32.83 -39.72
C THR A 139 -11.38 -32.19 -38.75
N VAL A 140 -12.43 -31.55 -39.28
CA VAL A 140 -13.51 -30.99 -38.44
C VAL A 140 -14.22 -32.14 -37.69
N PRO A 141 -14.39 -32.07 -36.36
CA PRO A 141 -15.08 -33.13 -35.62
C PRO A 141 -16.58 -33.19 -35.97
N GLN A 142 -17.15 -34.40 -35.88
CA GLN A 142 -18.58 -34.61 -36.13
C GLN A 142 -19.43 -33.94 -35.03
N CYS A 143 -20.67 -33.59 -35.36
CA CYS A 143 -21.54 -32.83 -34.45
C CYS A 143 -21.89 -33.61 -33.18
N ALA A 144 -22.05 -34.94 -33.27
CA ALA A 144 -22.22 -35.83 -32.11
C ALA A 144 -20.94 -36.02 -31.25
N GLN A 145 -19.83 -35.41 -31.66
CA GLN A 145 -18.54 -35.38 -30.95
C GLN A 145 -18.10 -33.94 -30.61
N THR A 146 -18.94 -32.94 -30.91
CA THR A 146 -18.72 -31.53 -30.62
C THR A 146 -19.64 -31.13 -29.47
N ASP A 147 -19.14 -30.35 -28.51
CA ASP A 147 -19.99 -29.84 -27.43
C ASP A 147 -21.10 -28.93 -28.00
N MET A 148 -22.30 -29.00 -27.43
CA MET A 148 -23.40 -28.11 -27.82
C MET A 148 -23.04 -26.64 -27.57
N GLU A 149 -22.24 -26.35 -26.54
CA GLU A 149 -21.73 -24.99 -26.30
C GLU A 149 -20.79 -24.54 -27.44
N GLU A 150 -19.89 -25.39 -27.93
CA GLU A 150 -18.96 -25.06 -29.04
C GLU A 150 -19.67 -24.94 -30.41
N LEU A 151 -20.87 -25.51 -30.55
CA LEU A 151 -21.74 -25.34 -31.71
C LEU A 151 -22.46 -23.97 -31.72
N CYS A 152 -22.86 -23.48 -30.54
CA CYS A 152 -23.51 -22.17 -30.37
C CYS A 152 -22.51 -21.01 -30.32
N PHE A 153 -21.45 -21.14 -29.52
CA PHE A 153 -20.58 -20.02 -29.16
C PHE A 153 -19.08 -20.40 -29.28
N PRO A 154 -18.24 -19.57 -29.93
CA PRO A 154 -16.81 -19.85 -30.04
C PRO A 154 -16.07 -19.63 -28.71
N HIS A 155 -15.49 -20.70 -28.16
CA HIS A 155 -14.74 -20.81 -26.89
C HIS A 155 -13.67 -19.71 -26.62
N ARG A 156 -13.28 -18.89 -27.60
CA ARG A 156 -12.20 -17.90 -27.49
C ARG A 156 -12.55 -16.48 -27.98
N ASP A 157 -13.80 -16.20 -28.34
CA ASP A 157 -14.16 -14.91 -28.93
C ASP A 157 -14.61 -13.88 -27.88
N THR A 158 -13.64 -13.40 -27.10
CA THR A 158 -13.80 -12.38 -26.05
C THR A 158 -14.01 -10.95 -26.62
N SER A 159 -14.53 -10.83 -27.84
CA SER A 159 -14.77 -9.56 -28.50
C SER A 159 -16.16 -9.03 -28.14
N ASN A 160 -16.19 -8.07 -27.23
CA ASN A 160 -17.36 -7.23 -27.00
C ASN A 160 -17.44 -6.18 -28.14
N PRO A 161 -18.62 -5.99 -28.77
CA PRO A 161 -18.82 -4.97 -29.78
C PRO A 161 -18.99 -3.58 -29.15
N HIS A 162 -18.82 -2.56 -29.98
CA HIS A 162 -19.04 -1.15 -29.66
C HIS A 162 -19.89 -0.47 -30.73
N ILE A 163 -20.65 0.54 -30.32
CA ILE A 163 -21.54 1.36 -31.14
C ILE A 163 -21.20 2.82 -30.84
N MET A 164 -20.96 3.64 -31.86
CA MET A 164 -20.99 5.10 -31.71
C MET A 164 -22.45 5.54 -31.54
N GLU A 165 -22.72 6.37 -30.54
CA GLU A 165 -24.07 6.86 -30.26
C GLU A 165 -24.65 7.75 -31.36
N ASN A 166 -25.97 7.96 -31.33
CA ASN A 166 -26.69 8.79 -32.30
C ASN A 166 -26.48 8.40 -33.79
N ARG A 167 -25.91 7.21 -34.07
CA ARG A 167 -25.71 6.64 -35.41
C ARG A 167 -26.82 5.67 -35.83
N PHE A 168 -26.83 5.30 -37.11
CA PHE A 168 -27.88 4.44 -37.68
C PHE A 168 -27.81 3.00 -37.16
N PRO A 169 -28.97 2.33 -36.97
CA PRO A 169 -29.01 0.92 -36.60
C PRO A 169 -28.43 0.01 -37.69
N GLY A 170 -27.85 -1.12 -37.27
CA GLY A 170 -27.11 -2.01 -38.17
C GLY A 170 -26.73 -3.36 -37.54
N ALA A 171 -26.05 -4.19 -38.34
CA ALA A 171 -25.59 -5.51 -37.94
C ALA A 171 -24.23 -5.44 -37.22
N LEU A 172 -24.17 -6.00 -36.01
CA LEU A 172 -23.02 -5.92 -35.12
C LEU A 172 -22.11 -7.14 -35.25
N ARG A 173 -22.71 -8.33 -35.28
CA ARG A 173 -21.99 -9.62 -35.16
C ARG A 173 -22.81 -10.77 -35.76
N GLN A 174 -22.15 -11.63 -36.50
CA GLN A 174 -22.68 -12.93 -36.91
C GLN A 174 -22.61 -13.89 -35.72
N LEU A 175 -23.73 -14.45 -35.28
CA LEU A 175 -23.77 -15.35 -34.13
C LEU A 175 -23.40 -16.80 -34.50
N ARG A 176 -23.73 -17.24 -35.73
CA ARG A 176 -23.52 -18.62 -36.16
C ARG A 176 -22.12 -18.81 -36.76
N ARG A 177 -21.38 -19.80 -36.25
CA ARG A 177 -20.05 -20.18 -36.76
C ARG A 177 -20.12 -20.71 -38.19
N LEU A 178 -19.64 -19.92 -39.15
CA LEU A 178 -19.79 -20.22 -40.58
C LEU A 178 -19.01 -21.48 -40.98
N THR A 179 -17.88 -21.74 -40.32
CA THR A 179 -17.04 -22.95 -40.51
C THR A 179 -17.76 -24.28 -40.24
N ARG A 180 -18.92 -24.24 -39.54
CA ARG A 180 -19.75 -25.41 -39.22
C ARG A 180 -21.03 -25.50 -40.07
N LEU A 181 -21.28 -24.55 -40.98
CA LEU A 181 -22.43 -24.60 -41.90
C LEU A 181 -22.38 -25.87 -42.76
N GLY A 182 -23.49 -26.61 -42.79
CA GLY A 182 -23.61 -27.87 -43.54
C GLY A 182 -23.03 -29.12 -42.86
N ILE A 183 -22.26 -28.97 -41.77
CA ILE A 183 -21.68 -30.13 -41.05
C ILE A 183 -22.73 -30.81 -40.15
N CYS A 184 -23.69 -30.05 -39.63
CA CYS A 184 -24.76 -30.52 -38.73
C CYS A 184 -26.16 -30.40 -39.38
N PRO A 185 -26.49 -31.17 -40.42
CA PRO A 185 -27.76 -31.03 -41.15
C PRO A 185 -29.00 -31.36 -40.30
N ASN A 186 -28.89 -32.28 -39.32
CA ASN A 186 -30.00 -32.69 -38.45
C ASN A 186 -30.15 -31.79 -37.20
N TYR A 187 -29.50 -30.62 -37.16
CA TYR A 187 -29.51 -29.69 -36.03
C TYR A 187 -30.01 -28.32 -36.48
N THR A 188 -31.18 -27.90 -35.98
CA THR A 188 -31.68 -26.53 -36.19
C THR A 188 -31.21 -25.65 -35.03
N ILE A 189 -30.55 -24.53 -35.34
CA ILE A 189 -29.97 -23.62 -34.36
C ILE A 189 -30.55 -22.23 -34.59
N SER A 190 -31.17 -21.66 -33.55
CA SER A 190 -31.69 -20.29 -33.52
C SER A 190 -31.15 -19.51 -32.33
N TYR A 191 -31.21 -18.18 -32.38
CA TYR A 191 -30.74 -17.29 -31.31
C TYR A 191 -31.80 -16.25 -30.97
N ASN A 192 -31.86 -15.82 -29.70
CA ASN A 192 -32.74 -14.76 -29.22
C ASN A 192 -31.98 -13.80 -28.28
N THR A 193 -32.44 -12.54 -28.21
CA THR A 193 -31.85 -11.43 -27.44
C THR A 193 -32.96 -10.45 -27.03
N PRO A 194 -32.83 -9.72 -25.90
CA PRO A 194 -33.74 -8.62 -25.58
C PRO A 194 -33.52 -7.37 -26.47
N ALA A 195 -34.59 -6.58 -26.63
CA ALA A 195 -34.55 -5.23 -27.21
C ALA A 195 -33.61 -4.30 -26.38
N PRO A 196 -32.97 -3.26 -26.98
CA PRO A 196 -33.12 -2.73 -28.35
C PRO A 196 -32.30 -3.48 -29.42
N PHE A 197 -31.96 -4.75 -29.17
CA PHE A 197 -31.30 -5.63 -30.12
C PHE A 197 -32.28 -6.71 -30.61
N ALA A 198 -31.99 -7.27 -31.78
CA ALA A 198 -32.72 -8.40 -32.35
C ALA A 198 -31.75 -9.35 -33.07
N VAL A 199 -32.20 -10.57 -33.38
CA VAL A 199 -31.48 -11.47 -34.29
C VAL A 199 -32.28 -11.58 -35.58
N ASN A 200 -31.61 -11.43 -36.72
CA ASN A 200 -32.20 -11.69 -38.02
C ASN A 200 -32.33 -13.20 -38.24
N GLU A 201 -33.56 -13.72 -38.29
CA GLU A 201 -33.86 -15.16 -38.42
C GLU A 201 -33.21 -15.82 -39.65
N ASN A 202 -33.04 -15.06 -40.75
CA ASN A 202 -32.51 -15.59 -42.02
C ASN A 202 -30.98 -15.63 -42.07
N THR A 203 -30.30 -14.68 -41.42
CA THR A 203 -28.83 -14.53 -41.50
C THR A 203 -28.10 -14.86 -40.19
N THR A 204 -28.84 -15.04 -39.09
CA THR A 204 -28.32 -15.19 -37.70
C THR A 204 -27.39 -14.07 -37.24
N GLU A 205 -27.55 -12.88 -37.82
CA GLU A 205 -26.86 -11.65 -37.42
C GLU A 205 -27.56 -11.00 -36.22
N LEU A 206 -26.79 -10.61 -35.20
CA LEU A 206 -27.21 -9.71 -34.14
C LEU A 206 -27.25 -8.28 -34.69
N VAL A 207 -28.43 -7.65 -34.66
CA VAL A 207 -28.65 -6.27 -35.09
C VAL A 207 -29.08 -5.41 -33.90
N VAL A 208 -28.70 -4.14 -33.90
CA VAL A 208 -29.36 -3.11 -33.08
C VAL A 208 -30.51 -2.51 -33.88
N THR A 209 -31.69 -2.28 -33.27
CA THR A 209 -32.91 -1.91 -34.01
C THR A 209 -33.25 -0.41 -34.00
N ALA A 210 -32.53 0.38 -33.20
CA ALA A 210 -32.66 1.83 -33.11
C ALA A 210 -31.27 2.46 -32.86
N PRO A 211 -31.10 3.78 -33.07
CA PRO A 211 -29.97 4.52 -32.47
C PRO A 211 -29.93 4.32 -30.95
N LEU A 212 -28.75 4.41 -30.37
CA LEU A 212 -28.51 4.37 -28.92
C LEU A 212 -27.85 5.66 -28.47
N ASP A 213 -28.01 5.97 -27.18
CA ASP A 213 -27.55 7.17 -26.49
C ASP A 213 -26.78 6.72 -25.23
N ARG A 214 -25.56 7.22 -25.02
CA ARG A 214 -24.74 6.96 -23.82
C ARG A 214 -25.31 7.68 -22.60
N GLU A 215 -26.01 8.79 -22.80
CA GLU A 215 -26.67 9.59 -21.75
C GLU A 215 -28.00 8.95 -21.32
N GLU A 216 -28.39 7.86 -21.98
CA GLU A 216 -29.31 6.85 -21.44
C GLU A 216 -28.57 5.61 -20.88
N SER A 217 -27.59 5.04 -21.60
CA SER A 217 -26.88 3.82 -21.14
C SER A 217 -25.55 3.52 -21.84
N GLU A 218 -24.44 3.66 -21.09
CA GLU A 218 -23.08 3.30 -21.52
C GLU A 218 -22.87 1.83 -21.94
N ILE A 219 -23.56 0.86 -21.31
CA ILE A 219 -23.29 -0.58 -21.48
C ILE A 219 -24.60 -1.39 -21.46
N TYR A 220 -24.93 -2.01 -22.59
CA TYR A 220 -26.05 -2.94 -22.71
C TYR A 220 -25.56 -4.39 -22.51
N ARG A 221 -25.95 -5.01 -21.40
CA ARG A 221 -25.64 -6.41 -21.10
C ARG A 221 -26.70 -7.35 -21.65
N LEU A 222 -26.39 -8.02 -22.77
CA LEU A 222 -27.31 -8.91 -23.46
C LEU A 222 -27.15 -10.36 -22.98
N LEU A 223 -28.28 -11.01 -22.67
CA LEU A 223 -28.33 -12.45 -22.45
C LEU A 223 -28.72 -13.12 -23.77
N LEU A 224 -27.72 -13.55 -24.54
CA LEU A 224 -27.93 -14.29 -25.78
C LEU A 224 -28.34 -15.73 -25.47
N VAL A 225 -29.49 -16.15 -26.00
CA VAL A 225 -30.02 -17.51 -25.84
C VAL A 225 -29.91 -18.25 -27.16
N CYS A 226 -29.02 -19.24 -27.24
CA CYS A 226 -28.95 -20.18 -28.36
C CYS A 226 -29.89 -21.36 -28.07
N THR A 227 -30.74 -21.71 -29.03
CA THR A 227 -31.61 -22.90 -28.95
C THR A 227 -31.18 -23.91 -30.01
N VAL A 228 -30.80 -25.11 -29.57
CA VAL A 228 -30.41 -26.23 -30.43
C VAL A 228 -31.52 -27.26 -30.41
N LEU A 229 -32.21 -27.39 -31.55
CA LEU A 229 -33.25 -28.38 -31.78
C LEU A 229 -32.66 -29.60 -32.49
N THR A 230 -32.91 -30.77 -31.91
CA THR A 230 -32.59 -32.10 -32.48
C THR A 230 -33.87 -32.91 -32.67
N GLU A 231 -33.78 -34.08 -33.30
CA GLU A 231 -34.92 -35.00 -33.52
C GLU A 231 -35.64 -35.46 -32.24
N LYS A 232 -35.09 -35.19 -31.04
CA LYS A 232 -35.62 -35.70 -29.76
C LYS A 232 -35.58 -34.71 -28.59
N ILE A 233 -34.71 -33.69 -28.63
CA ILE A 233 -34.43 -32.79 -27.50
C ILE A 233 -34.25 -31.35 -28.00
N GLU A 234 -34.82 -30.40 -27.26
CA GLU A 234 -34.57 -28.96 -27.36
C GLU A 234 -33.61 -28.53 -26.23
N THR A 235 -32.38 -28.12 -26.58
CA THR A 235 -31.39 -27.63 -25.61
C THR A 235 -31.28 -26.11 -25.70
N LYS A 236 -31.28 -25.42 -24.55
CA LYS A 236 -31.11 -23.95 -24.48
C LYS A 236 -29.84 -23.58 -23.74
N LEU A 237 -28.93 -22.91 -24.45
CA LEU A 237 -27.64 -22.44 -23.97
C LEU A 237 -27.66 -20.91 -23.88
N ARG A 238 -26.96 -20.36 -22.89
CA ARG A 238 -27.00 -18.93 -22.57
C ARG A 238 -25.59 -18.38 -22.46
N THR A 239 -25.35 -17.18 -23.00
CA THR A 239 -24.11 -16.45 -22.78
C THR A 239 -24.36 -14.95 -22.64
N SER A 240 -23.48 -14.24 -21.95
CA SER A 240 -23.54 -12.79 -21.78
C SER A 240 -22.68 -12.07 -22.82
N LEU A 241 -23.24 -11.10 -23.52
CA LEU A 241 -22.51 -10.19 -24.40
C LEU A 241 -22.72 -8.74 -23.94
N ASP A 242 -21.65 -8.07 -23.53
CA ASP A 242 -21.69 -6.65 -23.19
C ASP A 242 -21.46 -5.82 -24.47
N VAL A 243 -22.41 -4.97 -24.84
CA VAL A 243 -22.30 -3.99 -25.94
C VAL A 243 -22.02 -2.62 -25.34
N PHE A 244 -20.96 -1.96 -25.80
CA PHE A 244 -20.53 -0.65 -25.32
C PHE A 244 -21.04 0.46 -26.23
N VAL A 245 -21.54 1.55 -25.64
CA VAL A 245 -21.82 2.79 -26.35
C VAL A 245 -20.64 3.74 -26.19
N ASN A 246 -20.15 4.25 -27.30
CA ASN A 246 -19.07 5.21 -27.39
C ASN A 246 -19.62 6.63 -27.51
N ASP A 247 -19.00 7.50 -26.72
CA ASP A 247 -19.22 8.94 -26.56
C ASP A 247 -18.95 9.75 -27.84
N GLU A 248 -19.78 10.75 -28.11
CA GLU A 248 -19.57 11.89 -29.00
C GLU A 248 -19.79 13.22 -28.25
N ASP A 249 -19.27 14.32 -28.79
CA ASP A 249 -19.19 15.61 -28.10
C ASP A 249 -20.51 16.41 -28.26
N ASP A 250 -21.59 15.95 -27.63
CA ASP A 250 -22.96 16.46 -27.86
C ASP A 250 -23.63 17.18 -26.68
N ASN A 251 -22.99 17.25 -25.50
CA ASN A 251 -23.48 18.05 -24.37
C ASN A 251 -22.65 19.33 -24.18
N ALA A 252 -23.30 20.37 -23.64
CA ALA A 252 -22.63 21.61 -23.26
C ALA A 252 -22.18 21.57 -21.78
N PRO A 253 -21.01 22.16 -21.44
CA PRO A 253 -20.58 22.31 -20.07
C PRO A 253 -21.57 23.17 -19.27
N TYR A 254 -21.89 22.73 -18.06
CA TYR A 254 -22.90 23.34 -17.19
C TYR A 254 -22.40 23.54 -15.76
N LEU A 255 -23.11 24.37 -14.99
CA LEU A 255 -22.81 24.66 -13.60
C LEU A 255 -23.89 24.05 -12.69
N ASN A 256 -23.47 23.43 -11.59
CA ASN A 256 -24.37 22.82 -10.61
C ASN A 256 -24.29 23.59 -9.27
N GLY A 257 -25.11 24.63 -9.15
CA GLY A 257 -25.08 25.56 -8.02
C GLY A 257 -24.81 27.00 -8.48
N THR A 258 -23.77 27.63 -7.92
CA THR A 258 -23.39 29.02 -8.20
C THR A 258 -22.15 29.12 -9.11
N ASP A 259 -22.19 30.10 -10.01
CA ASP A 259 -21.06 30.59 -10.82
C ASP A 259 -20.00 31.36 -10.00
N THR A 260 -20.41 31.84 -8.82
CA THR A 260 -19.68 32.81 -8.01
C THR A 260 -19.21 32.20 -6.69
N VAL A 261 -18.00 32.54 -6.26
CA VAL A 261 -17.46 32.20 -4.92
C VAL A 261 -16.77 33.40 -4.26
N GLU A 262 -16.96 33.56 -2.95
CA GLU A 262 -16.28 34.57 -2.14
C GLU A 262 -14.96 34.04 -1.56
N VAL A 263 -13.91 34.87 -1.60
CA VAL A 263 -12.56 34.52 -1.14
C VAL A 263 -12.00 35.64 -0.27
N VAL A 264 -11.72 35.36 1.01
CA VAL A 264 -11.11 36.31 1.94
C VAL A 264 -9.65 35.93 2.23
N ILE A 265 -8.72 36.68 1.64
CA ILE A 265 -7.28 36.49 1.84
C ILE A 265 -6.83 37.42 2.96
N SER A 266 -6.38 36.83 4.08
CA SER A 266 -6.06 37.57 5.32
C SER A 266 -4.66 37.23 5.82
N PHE A 267 -4.51 36.14 6.59
CA PHE A 267 -3.25 35.78 7.24
C PHE A 267 -2.40 34.79 6.44
N ASN A 268 -3.01 33.88 5.68
CA ASN A 268 -2.30 33.12 4.66
C ASN A 268 -2.12 33.98 3.41
N ARG A 269 -0.86 34.26 3.08
CA ARG A 269 -0.40 35.13 2.00
C ARG A 269 0.78 34.50 1.24
N SER A 270 0.97 33.18 1.32
CA SER A 270 2.09 32.47 0.69
C SER A 270 1.85 32.19 -0.79
N GLN A 271 2.94 32.15 -1.56
CA GLN A 271 2.92 31.67 -2.95
C GLN A 271 2.45 30.21 -3.02
N ASP A 272 1.71 29.88 -4.08
CA ASP A 272 1.08 28.58 -4.33
C ASP A 272 0.02 28.17 -3.28
N ALA A 273 -0.33 29.05 -2.32
CA ALA A 273 -1.51 28.90 -1.49
C ALA A 273 -2.78 28.85 -2.35
N SER A 274 -3.67 27.90 -2.04
CA SER A 274 -4.96 27.70 -2.70
C SER A 274 -6.12 28.09 -1.80
N PHE A 275 -7.19 28.59 -2.43
CA PHE A 275 -8.34 29.18 -1.73
C PHE A 275 -9.63 28.47 -2.14
N ALA A 276 -10.46 29.11 -2.98
CA ALA A 276 -11.70 28.51 -3.47
C ALA A 276 -11.49 27.67 -4.74
N THR A 277 -12.40 26.72 -4.93
CA THR A 277 -12.54 25.92 -6.15
C THR A 277 -13.99 26.03 -6.64
N LEU A 278 -14.17 26.25 -7.94
CA LEU A 278 -15.45 26.15 -8.64
C LEU A 278 -15.43 24.94 -9.57
N SER A 279 -16.54 24.22 -9.66
CA SER A 279 -16.65 22.99 -10.45
C SER A 279 -17.58 23.20 -11.65
N VAL A 280 -17.04 23.03 -12.86
CA VAL A 280 -17.81 22.88 -14.10
C VAL A 280 -18.12 21.40 -14.30
N TYR A 281 -19.33 21.10 -14.71
CA TYR A 281 -19.79 19.74 -15.00
C TYR A 281 -19.98 19.60 -16.50
N ASP A 282 -19.64 18.44 -17.03
CA ASP A 282 -19.97 18.07 -18.39
C ASP A 282 -20.42 16.61 -18.40
N ARG A 283 -21.37 16.27 -19.27
CA ARG A 283 -21.80 14.87 -19.41
C ARG A 283 -20.81 14.07 -20.23
N ASP A 284 -20.16 14.72 -21.19
CA ASP A 284 -19.22 14.11 -22.13
C ASP A 284 -17.93 13.67 -21.42
N LEU A 285 -17.26 12.63 -21.93
CA LEU A 285 -16.12 12.01 -21.29
C LEU A 285 -14.79 12.58 -21.77
N THR A 286 -14.08 13.28 -20.88
CA THR A 286 -12.77 13.86 -21.22
C THR A 286 -11.68 12.78 -21.27
N ALA A 287 -11.37 12.30 -22.48
CA ALA A 287 -10.43 11.22 -22.73
C ALA A 287 -9.02 11.47 -22.15
N ILE A 288 -8.65 10.71 -21.10
CA ILE A 288 -7.37 10.82 -20.36
C ILE A 288 -6.13 10.50 -21.24
N TYR A 289 -6.31 9.88 -22.40
CA TYR A 289 -5.25 9.61 -23.37
C TYR A 289 -5.80 9.54 -24.81
N PRO A 290 -5.09 10.09 -25.83
CA PRO A 290 -3.83 10.84 -25.77
C PRO A 290 -3.96 12.23 -25.12
N LYS A 291 -2.96 12.61 -24.32
CA LYS A 291 -2.95 13.87 -23.55
C LYS A 291 -3.13 15.13 -24.39
N ASP A 292 -2.72 15.07 -25.66
CA ASP A 292 -2.77 16.18 -26.59
C ASP A 292 -4.22 16.56 -26.98
N GLN A 293 -5.21 15.69 -26.72
CA GLN A 293 -6.63 16.05 -26.87
C GLN A 293 -7.15 16.84 -25.65
N ILE A 294 -6.82 16.42 -24.42
CA ILE A 294 -7.24 17.08 -23.17
C ILE A 294 -6.85 18.55 -23.16
N HIS A 295 -5.57 18.84 -23.49
CA HIS A 295 -5.02 20.20 -23.46
C HIS A 295 -5.63 21.14 -24.51
N ASN A 296 -6.44 20.62 -25.43
CA ASN A 296 -7.16 21.42 -26.42
C ASN A 296 -8.67 21.49 -26.16
N LYS A 297 -9.33 20.46 -25.59
CA LYS A 297 -10.80 20.45 -25.36
C LYS A 297 -11.26 21.66 -24.54
N TYR A 298 -10.91 21.75 -23.26
CA TYR A 298 -11.30 22.89 -22.40
C TYR A 298 -10.18 23.93 -22.30
N VAL A 299 -10.46 25.14 -22.78
CA VAL A 299 -9.53 26.28 -22.74
C VAL A 299 -10.06 27.34 -21.78
N GLY A 300 -9.34 27.56 -20.67
CA GLY A 300 -9.66 28.57 -19.66
C GLY A 300 -8.93 29.90 -19.89
N THR A 301 -9.66 31.02 -19.85
CA THR A 301 -9.16 32.37 -20.14
C THR A 301 -9.57 33.37 -19.05
N MET A 302 -8.59 33.98 -18.39
CA MET A 302 -8.82 35.07 -17.43
C MET A 302 -9.12 36.38 -18.18
N LEU A 303 -10.33 36.93 -17.99
CA LEU A 303 -10.83 38.09 -18.76
C LEU A 303 -10.34 39.45 -18.22
N ASN A 304 -9.92 39.52 -16.95
CA ASN A 304 -9.49 40.77 -16.31
C ASN A 304 -8.37 41.48 -17.07
N THR A 305 -8.34 42.81 -16.98
CA THR A 305 -7.31 43.65 -17.64
C THR A 305 -6.26 44.23 -16.68
N ASP A 306 -6.49 44.21 -15.35
CA ASP A 306 -5.52 44.69 -14.35
C ASP A 306 -4.25 43.80 -14.35
N PRO A 307 -3.05 44.35 -14.63
CA PRO A 307 -1.79 43.62 -14.52
C PRO A 307 -1.55 43.04 -13.13
N TRP A 308 -1.94 43.76 -12.06
CA TRP A 308 -1.73 43.29 -10.69
C TRP A 308 -2.51 41.99 -10.42
N ILE A 309 -3.69 41.79 -11.02
CA ILE A 309 -4.42 40.52 -10.92
C ILE A 309 -3.62 39.40 -11.62
N LYS A 310 -3.14 39.65 -12.84
CA LYS A 310 -2.39 38.65 -13.64
C LYS A 310 -1.04 38.27 -13.04
N ASP A 311 -0.40 39.18 -12.33
CA ASP A 311 0.87 38.92 -11.64
C ASP A 311 0.66 38.28 -10.25
N THR A 312 -0.55 38.35 -9.70
CA THR A 312 -0.87 37.89 -8.34
C THR A 312 -1.62 36.56 -8.30
N PHE A 313 -2.54 36.30 -9.24
CA PHE A 313 -3.43 35.14 -9.23
C PHE A 313 -3.27 34.24 -10.44
N ASP A 314 -3.51 32.94 -10.23
CA ASP A 314 -3.64 31.93 -11.28
C ASP A 314 -4.86 31.04 -11.00
N ILE A 315 -5.37 30.37 -12.03
CA ILE A 315 -6.46 29.40 -11.92
C ILE A 315 -5.93 28.03 -12.39
N LYS A 316 -5.72 27.12 -11.43
CA LYS A 316 -5.29 25.75 -11.71
C LYS A 316 -6.51 24.87 -11.94
N GLY A 317 -6.74 24.50 -13.20
CA GLY A 317 -7.75 23.51 -13.58
C GLY A 317 -7.26 22.07 -13.41
N THR A 318 -8.12 21.22 -12.86
CA THR A 318 -7.98 19.75 -12.85
C THR A 318 -9.31 19.10 -13.21
N PHE A 319 -9.34 17.82 -13.59
CA PHE A 319 -10.58 17.13 -13.91
C PHE A 319 -10.62 15.70 -13.36
N ARG A 320 -11.84 15.16 -13.24
CA ARG A 320 -12.15 13.81 -12.76
C ARG A 320 -13.47 13.31 -13.36
N GLU A 321 -13.55 12.03 -13.66
CA GLU A 321 -14.84 11.38 -13.94
C GLU A 321 -15.60 11.17 -12.62
N LYS A 322 -16.92 11.37 -12.63
CA LYS A 322 -17.83 11.18 -11.50
C LYS A 322 -18.95 10.23 -11.89
N LYS A 323 -19.30 9.31 -11.00
CA LYS A 323 -20.44 8.39 -11.14
C LYS A 323 -21.27 8.43 -9.87
N ALA A 324 -22.48 8.97 -9.94
CA ALA A 324 -23.31 9.27 -8.78
C ALA A 324 -23.88 8.04 -8.08
N ALA A 325 -24.16 6.94 -8.80
CA ALA A 325 -24.70 5.71 -8.25
C ALA A 325 -24.41 4.48 -9.13
N SER A 326 -24.72 3.28 -8.62
CA SER A 326 -24.78 2.06 -9.45
C SER A 326 -25.93 2.17 -10.46
N GLY A 327 -25.59 2.46 -11.72
CA GLY A 327 -26.57 2.67 -12.80
C GLY A 327 -26.79 4.14 -13.16
N SER A 328 -26.11 5.10 -12.53
CA SER A 328 -25.93 6.42 -13.16
C SER A 328 -24.88 6.31 -14.26
N ILE A 329 -24.91 7.21 -15.24
CA ILE A 329 -23.85 7.39 -16.23
C ILE A 329 -22.65 8.10 -15.59
N ARG A 330 -21.51 8.13 -16.28
CA ARG A 330 -20.33 8.93 -15.89
C ARG A 330 -20.40 10.31 -16.53
N GLU A 331 -20.14 11.32 -15.72
CA GLU A 331 -20.00 12.73 -16.14
C GLU A 331 -18.54 13.17 -15.86
N THR A 332 -18.00 14.12 -16.63
CA THR A 332 -16.74 14.78 -16.28
C THR A 332 -17.01 15.96 -15.34
N VAL A 333 -16.13 16.15 -14.35
CA VAL A 333 -16.12 17.35 -13.50
C VAL A 333 -14.76 18.02 -13.60
N HIS A 334 -14.75 19.29 -14.01
CA HIS A 334 -13.57 20.15 -14.09
C HIS A 334 -13.55 21.12 -12.92
N ASP A 335 -12.59 20.95 -12.01
CA ASP A 335 -12.39 21.76 -10.83
C ASP A 335 -11.34 22.85 -11.09
N TYR A 336 -11.77 24.11 -11.02
CA TYR A 336 -10.94 25.31 -11.23
C TYR A 336 -10.62 25.96 -9.89
N GLN A 337 -9.35 25.87 -9.46
CA GLN A 337 -8.89 26.35 -8.16
C GLN A 337 -8.10 27.66 -8.26
N LEU A 338 -8.51 28.67 -7.48
CA LEU A 338 -7.79 29.94 -7.33
C LEU A 338 -6.55 29.76 -6.46
N VAL A 339 -5.39 30.22 -6.96
CA VAL A 339 -4.11 30.19 -6.24
C VAL A 339 -3.33 31.50 -6.35
N LEU A 340 -2.42 31.74 -5.41
CA LEU A 340 -1.47 32.86 -5.45
C LEU A 340 -0.19 32.53 -6.23
N LYS A 341 0.25 33.45 -7.08
CA LYS A 341 1.50 33.37 -7.87
C LYS A 341 2.73 33.91 -7.15
N ARG A 342 2.53 34.66 -6.07
CA ARG A 342 3.57 35.35 -5.28
C ARG A 342 3.10 35.51 -3.83
N ASN A 343 4.02 35.83 -2.93
CA ASN A 343 3.65 36.29 -1.59
C ASN A 343 3.00 37.70 -1.67
N LEU A 344 2.08 37.98 -0.75
CA LEU A 344 1.38 39.28 -0.64
C LEU A 344 1.87 40.11 0.54
N TYR A 345 2.18 41.39 0.33
CA TYR A 345 2.62 42.29 1.41
C TYR A 345 1.47 42.59 2.38
N VAL A 346 1.74 42.62 3.69
CA VAL A 346 0.73 42.82 4.76
C VAL A 346 -0.14 44.07 4.60
N MET A 347 0.36 45.09 3.89
CA MET A 347 -0.36 46.34 3.60
C MET A 347 -1.31 46.26 2.39
N GLU A 348 -1.27 45.18 1.60
CA GLU A 348 -2.19 45.02 0.46
C GLU A 348 -3.63 44.84 0.96
N ASN A 349 -4.47 45.83 0.64
CA ASN A 349 -5.90 45.92 0.92
C ASN A 349 -6.65 46.18 -0.39
N ARG A 350 -7.41 45.20 -0.89
CA ARG A 350 -8.17 45.30 -2.16
C ARG A 350 -9.39 44.38 -2.14
N THR A 351 -10.51 44.83 -2.72
CA THR A 351 -11.62 43.96 -3.12
C THR A 351 -11.79 44.05 -4.63
N LEU A 352 -12.00 42.91 -5.29
CA LEU A 352 -12.11 42.78 -6.74
C LEU A 352 -12.91 41.54 -7.13
N GLN A 353 -13.35 41.49 -8.38
CA GLN A 353 -13.94 40.32 -9.01
C GLN A 353 -12.99 39.83 -10.11
N LEU A 354 -12.66 38.53 -10.10
CA LEU A 354 -11.85 37.87 -11.12
C LEU A 354 -12.77 36.97 -11.96
N ASP A 355 -12.81 37.23 -13.26
CA ASP A 355 -13.68 36.57 -14.23
C ASP A 355 -12.87 35.61 -15.10
N TYR A 356 -13.27 34.34 -15.10
CA TYR A 356 -12.58 33.27 -15.80
C TYR A 356 -13.55 32.53 -16.74
N LEU A 357 -13.35 32.69 -18.03
CA LEU A 357 -14.14 32.04 -19.08
C LEU A 357 -13.56 30.65 -19.36
N VAL A 358 -14.37 29.61 -19.23
CA VAL A 358 -14.06 28.25 -19.68
C VAL A 358 -14.78 28.03 -20.99
N ASN A 359 -14.05 27.61 -22.02
CA ASN A 359 -14.59 27.33 -23.35
C ASN A 359 -14.25 25.89 -23.75
N ASP A 360 -15.26 25.08 -24.03
CA ASP A 360 -15.11 23.84 -24.79
C ASP A 360 -14.86 24.14 -26.27
N THR A 361 -13.85 23.51 -26.87
CA THR A 361 -13.47 23.72 -28.28
C THR A 361 -13.89 22.58 -29.22
N THR A 362 -14.38 21.46 -28.68
CA THR A 362 -14.89 20.34 -29.50
C THR A 362 -16.42 20.34 -29.60
N TYR A 363 -17.13 20.90 -28.62
CA TYR A 363 -18.58 21.02 -28.66
C TYR A 363 -19.06 21.85 -29.89
N PRO A 364 -19.95 21.32 -30.74
CA PRO A 364 -20.35 21.96 -32.00
C PRO A 364 -21.41 23.07 -31.84
N GLY A 365 -22.02 23.20 -30.66
CA GLY A 365 -23.07 24.18 -30.39
C GLY A 365 -22.56 25.56 -29.94
N LEU A 366 -23.47 26.54 -29.87
CA LEU A 366 -23.13 27.92 -29.46
C LEU A 366 -22.98 28.12 -27.95
N GLU A 367 -23.31 27.10 -27.15
CA GLU A 367 -23.39 27.18 -25.68
C GLU A 367 -22.18 26.55 -24.97
N GLY A 368 -21.10 26.24 -25.70
CA GLY A 368 -19.87 25.63 -25.18
C GLY A 368 -19.03 26.51 -24.23
N THR A 369 -19.58 27.56 -23.62
CA THR A 369 -18.86 28.46 -22.71
C THR A 369 -19.57 28.65 -21.38
N VAL A 370 -18.82 28.55 -20.28
CA VAL A 370 -19.27 28.93 -18.94
C VAL A 370 -18.34 29.98 -18.34
N LEU A 371 -18.91 30.89 -17.55
CA LEU A 371 -18.17 31.95 -16.88
C LEU A 371 -18.13 31.71 -15.37
N LEU A 372 -16.95 31.84 -14.78
CA LEU A 372 -16.71 31.65 -13.35
C LEU A 372 -16.27 32.96 -12.70
N HIS A 373 -16.81 33.27 -11.52
CA HIS A 373 -16.60 34.53 -10.81
C HIS A 373 -15.98 34.31 -9.43
N TYR A 374 -14.83 34.94 -9.16
CA TYR A 374 -14.17 34.91 -7.85
C TYR A 374 -14.19 36.30 -7.23
N ASN A 375 -15.00 36.48 -6.19
CA ASN A 375 -15.10 37.72 -5.41
C ASN A 375 -14.00 37.74 -4.34
N ILE A 376 -12.85 38.32 -4.67
CA ILE A 376 -11.63 38.26 -3.86
C ILE A 376 -11.49 39.53 -3.03
N THR A 377 -11.46 39.36 -1.70
CA THR A 377 -11.16 40.42 -0.73
C THR A 377 -9.85 40.11 -0.02
N VAL A 378 -8.82 40.91 -0.31
CA VAL A 378 -7.52 40.89 0.37
C VAL A 378 -7.57 41.90 1.51
N LEU A 379 -7.52 41.42 2.75
CA LEU A 379 -7.57 42.25 3.97
C LEU A 379 -6.17 42.51 4.53
N PRO A 380 -5.81 43.76 4.89
CA PRO A 380 -4.50 44.08 5.43
C PRO A 380 -4.31 43.49 6.83
N VAL A 381 -3.08 43.08 7.16
CA VAL A 381 -2.76 42.42 8.44
C VAL A 381 -2.19 43.45 9.42
N PRO A 382 -2.90 43.80 10.52
CA PRO A 382 -2.39 44.74 11.51
C PRO A 382 -1.35 44.08 12.42
N ILE A 383 -0.08 44.48 12.27
CA ILE A 383 0.98 44.12 13.21
C ILE A 383 0.81 44.97 14.47
N ARG A 384 0.32 44.37 15.56
CA ARG A 384 0.11 45.02 16.87
C ARG A 384 0.13 44.00 18.02
N PHE A 385 0.39 44.47 19.23
CA PHE A 385 0.25 43.66 20.46
C PHE A 385 -1.18 43.79 21.03
N THR A 386 -1.63 42.77 21.77
CA THR A 386 -2.93 42.82 22.48
C THR A 386 -2.84 43.59 23.79
N ASN A 387 -1.69 43.51 24.47
CA ASN A 387 -1.47 44.11 25.78
C ASN A 387 -0.46 45.27 25.68
N ILE A 388 -0.67 46.32 26.48
CA ILE A 388 0.22 47.49 26.57
C ILE A 388 1.50 47.14 27.36
N THR A 389 1.38 46.23 28.31
CA THR A 389 2.48 45.73 29.14
C THR A 389 2.33 44.22 29.32
N TYR A 390 3.42 43.47 29.19
CA TYR A 390 3.53 42.06 29.55
C TYR A 390 4.32 41.93 30.85
N LEU A 391 3.87 41.08 31.76
CA LEU A 391 4.48 40.85 33.07
C LEU A 391 5.06 39.43 33.12
N PHE A 392 6.33 39.30 33.47
CA PHE A 392 6.97 38.01 33.75
C PHE A 392 7.66 38.05 35.12
N THR A 393 7.70 36.90 35.79
CA THR A 393 8.36 36.73 37.10
C THR A 393 9.57 35.81 36.92
N LEU A 394 10.73 36.23 37.38
CA LEU A 394 12.00 35.50 37.24
C LEU A 394 12.74 35.50 38.57
N THR A 395 13.23 34.35 39.04
CA THR A 395 14.05 34.33 40.25
C THR A 395 15.49 34.79 39.96
N ARG A 396 16.08 35.54 40.89
CA ARG A 396 17.50 35.98 40.85
C ARG A 396 18.51 34.83 40.75
N ARG A 397 18.09 33.59 41.02
CA ARG A 397 18.94 32.40 40.95
C ARG A 397 18.99 31.73 39.57
N ALA A 398 18.16 32.16 38.61
CA ALA A 398 18.07 31.56 37.28
C ALA A 398 19.40 31.57 36.50
N SER A 399 19.69 30.45 35.83
CA SER A 399 20.90 30.26 35.03
C SER A 399 20.82 30.93 33.65
N VAL A 400 21.96 31.11 32.99
CA VAL A 400 22.04 31.51 31.58
C VAL A 400 21.25 30.52 30.71
N TYR A 401 20.58 31.05 29.68
CA TYR A 401 19.61 30.39 28.80
C TYR A 401 18.29 29.96 29.43
N ALA A 402 18.01 30.29 30.70
CA ALA A 402 16.70 30.03 31.29
C ALA A 402 15.58 30.78 30.54
N GLN A 403 14.54 30.05 30.11
CA GLN A 403 13.40 30.64 29.42
C GLN A 403 12.51 31.44 30.39
N VAL A 404 12.17 32.67 30.02
CA VAL A 404 11.38 33.61 30.84
C VAL A 404 9.93 33.70 30.37
N GLY A 405 9.70 33.68 29.06
CA GLY A 405 8.36 33.76 28.49
C GLY A 405 8.33 33.99 26.98
N ARG A 406 7.18 33.76 26.37
CA ARG A 406 6.92 33.95 24.92
C ARG A 406 6.12 35.24 24.72
N ILE A 407 6.45 36.00 23.67
CA ILE A 407 5.73 37.22 23.28
C ILE A 407 5.39 37.19 21.79
N CYS A 408 4.15 37.61 21.45
CA CYS A 408 3.67 37.59 20.08
C CYS A 408 2.79 38.79 19.75
N VAL A 409 2.80 39.20 18.48
CA VAL A 409 1.76 40.07 17.92
C VAL A 409 0.44 39.31 17.74
N GLU A 410 -0.67 40.04 17.63
CA GLU A 410 -2.01 39.47 17.48
C GLU A 410 -2.11 38.56 16.24
N ASN A 411 -2.76 37.40 16.39
CA ASN A 411 -2.96 36.40 15.32
C ASN A 411 -1.68 35.76 14.73
N CYS A 412 -0.50 35.96 15.31
CA CYS A 412 0.79 35.48 14.77
C CYS A 412 0.84 34.00 14.36
N LEU A 413 0.14 33.11 15.08
CA LEU A 413 0.03 31.67 14.76
C LEU A 413 -0.75 31.36 13.46
N LYS A 414 -1.32 32.37 12.79
CA LYS A 414 -2.03 32.24 11.51
C LYS A 414 -1.23 32.79 10.32
N PHE A 415 -0.09 33.43 10.56
CA PHE A 415 0.67 34.12 9.54
C PHE A 415 1.41 33.10 8.66
N ASP A 416 1.24 33.21 7.33
CA ASP A 416 1.97 32.42 6.34
C ASP A 416 2.32 33.31 5.13
N GLY A 417 3.53 33.16 4.59
CA GLY A 417 4.05 33.95 3.47
C GLY A 417 4.78 35.26 3.82
N PHE A 418 4.94 35.64 5.10
CA PHE A 418 5.69 36.83 5.53
C PHE A 418 6.26 36.68 6.95
N GLY A 419 7.44 37.25 7.20
CA GLY A 419 8.12 37.22 8.51
C GLY A 419 7.79 38.40 9.45
N VAL A 420 7.89 38.15 10.76
CA VAL A 420 7.89 39.18 11.82
C VAL A 420 9.06 38.90 12.76
N THR A 421 9.87 39.93 13.00
CA THR A 421 11.09 39.87 13.82
C THR A 421 10.91 40.62 15.13
N TYR A 422 11.59 40.20 16.20
CA TYR A 422 11.45 40.82 17.53
C TYR A 422 12.80 41.29 18.07
N ARG A 423 12.86 42.54 18.56
CA ARG A 423 14.03 43.08 19.27
C ARG A 423 13.65 43.64 20.65
N LEU A 424 14.65 43.71 21.53
CA LEU A 424 14.55 44.23 22.88
C LEU A 424 15.31 45.57 22.97
N GLU A 425 14.68 46.63 23.47
CA GLU A 425 15.32 47.91 23.79
C GLU A 425 15.07 48.30 25.25
N VAL A 426 15.97 49.09 25.84
CA VAL A 426 15.83 49.61 27.21
C VAL A 426 14.89 50.82 27.21
N ALA A 427 13.98 50.88 28.20
CA ALA A 427 12.96 51.92 28.30
C ALA A 427 13.52 53.32 28.63
N ASP A 428 14.50 53.41 29.53
CA ASP A 428 15.26 54.63 29.82
C ASP A 428 16.67 54.52 29.24
N LYS A 429 17.17 55.60 28.63
CA LYS A 429 18.48 55.68 27.97
C LYS A 429 19.44 56.66 28.69
N ASN A 430 19.00 57.27 29.80
CA ASN A 430 19.77 58.23 30.62
C ASN A 430 20.24 57.62 31.96
N VAL A 431 20.40 56.30 32.01
CA VAL A 431 20.70 55.52 33.21
C VAL A 431 22.20 55.51 33.53
N SER A 432 22.57 55.38 34.82
CA SER A 432 23.98 55.26 35.23
C SER A 432 24.63 53.98 34.68
N ALA A 433 25.94 53.99 34.42
CA ALA A 433 26.62 52.83 33.83
C ALA A 433 26.47 51.52 34.64
N GLU A 434 26.37 51.61 35.97
CA GLU A 434 26.12 50.48 36.85
C GLU A 434 24.71 49.90 36.64
N LEU A 435 23.66 50.74 36.67
CA LEU A 435 22.28 50.30 36.49
C LEU A 435 21.97 49.95 35.02
N GLN A 436 22.70 50.53 34.06
CA GLN A 436 22.66 50.15 32.65
C GLN A 436 23.17 48.71 32.45
N SER A 437 24.11 48.23 33.27
CA SER A 437 24.61 46.85 33.21
C SER A 437 23.54 45.80 33.57
N CYS A 438 22.52 46.18 34.34
CA CYS A 438 21.41 45.29 34.69
C CYS A 438 20.61 44.82 33.47
N TYR A 439 20.53 45.64 32.41
CA TYR A 439 19.77 45.32 31.21
C TYR A 439 20.47 44.30 30.29
N ALA A 440 21.70 43.86 30.61
CA ALA A 440 22.34 42.72 29.95
C ALA A 440 21.76 41.36 30.40
N ALA A 441 20.96 41.34 31.49
CA ALA A 441 20.41 40.14 32.10
C ALA A 441 19.49 39.33 31.17
N ILE A 442 18.76 39.98 30.25
CA ILE A 442 17.71 39.37 29.44
C ILE A 442 17.97 39.65 27.96
N SER A 443 17.71 38.65 27.13
CA SER A 443 17.74 38.75 25.68
C SER A 443 16.47 38.13 25.06
N ILE A 444 16.28 38.38 23.77
CA ILE A 444 15.17 37.85 22.97
C ILE A 444 15.72 37.11 21.76
N THR A 445 15.06 36.03 21.37
CA THR A 445 15.35 35.29 20.14
C THR A 445 14.04 34.88 19.47
N GLN A 446 14.09 34.34 18.25
CA GLN A 446 12.92 34.00 17.46
C GLN A 446 13.20 32.71 16.70
N SER A 447 12.15 31.90 16.50
CA SER A 447 12.25 30.68 15.69
C SER A 447 12.14 31.02 14.20
N PRO A 448 12.80 30.26 13.30
CA PRO A 448 12.52 30.33 11.86
C PRO A 448 11.13 29.83 11.49
N THR A 449 10.50 28.98 12.32
CA THR A 449 9.17 28.39 12.07
C THR A 449 8.05 29.06 12.87
N ASP A 450 8.37 29.66 14.01
CA ASP A 450 7.37 30.15 14.97
C ASP A 450 7.46 31.66 15.12
N MET A 451 6.36 32.33 14.76
CA MET A 451 6.25 33.79 14.60
C MET A 451 6.21 34.59 15.93
N TRP A 452 6.80 34.03 17.00
CA TRP A 452 6.95 34.63 18.34
C TRP A 452 8.40 34.94 18.71
N GLY A 453 8.55 35.93 19.59
CA GLY A 453 9.79 36.16 20.34
C GLY A 453 9.80 35.32 21.61
N LEU A 454 10.95 34.72 21.92
CA LEU A 454 11.21 33.95 23.12
C LEU A 454 12.26 34.68 23.97
N LEU A 455 11.89 35.03 25.20
CA LEU A 455 12.73 35.73 26.17
C LEU A 455 13.55 34.73 26.98
N TYR A 456 14.84 34.99 27.15
CA TYR A 456 15.75 34.13 27.89
C TYR A 456 16.79 34.92 28.71
N VAL A 457 17.31 34.32 29.78
CA VAL A 457 18.38 34.88 30.61
C VAL A 457 19.71 34.84 29.86
N ASN A 458 20.36 35.99 29.74
CA ASN A 458 21.61 36.20 29.02
C ASN A 458 22.81 36.49 29.96
N ASP A 459 22.57 37.10 31.12
CA ASP A 459 23.59 37.36 32.16
C ASP A 459 23.00 37.10 33.56
N THR A 460 23.46 36.03 34.21
CA THR A 460 23.06 35.66 35.57
C THR A 460 23.74 36.52 36.65
N GLU A 461 24.90 37.13 36.40
CA GLU A 461 25.50 38.07 37.36
C GLU A 461 24.63 39.33 37.48
N ALA A 462 24.12 39.84 36.35
CA ALA A 462 23.23 40.99 36.33
C ALA A 462 21.96 40.75 37.19
N LEU A 463 21.40 39.54 37.19
CA LEU A 463 20.26 39.17 38.07
C LEU A 463 20.62 39.16 39.57
N ARG A 464 21.85 38.74 39.90
CA ARG A 464 22.33 38.61 41.29
C ARG A 464 22.78 39.95 41.90
N ARG A 465 23.10 40.96 41.09
CA ARG A 465 23.53 42.30 41.58
C ARG A 465 22.39 42.98 42.39
N PRO A 466 22.62 43.41 43.65
CA PRO A 466 21.58 44.02 44.48
C PRO A 466 21.16 45.42 44.01
N GLN A 467 21.92 46.04 43.11
CA GLN A 467 21.55 47.28 42.41
C GLN A 467 20.44 47.05 41.38
N CYS A 468 20.33 45.84 40.83
CA CYS A 468 19.37 45.50 39.80
C CYS A 468 18.03 45.12 40.44
N GLN A 469 17.05 46.00 40.32
CA GLN A 469 15.65 45.77 40.72
C GLN A 469 14.86 45.22 39.52
N ASP A 470 13.53 45.30 39.56
CA ASP A 470 12.67 44.86 38.46
C ASP A 470 13.05 45.56 37.13
N LEU A 471 13.15 44.78 36.05
CA LEU A 471 13.72 45.25 34.79
C LEU A 471 12.60 45.61 33.81
N GLN A 472 12.60 46.86 33.32
CA GLN A 472 11.64 47.34 32.33
C GLN A 472 12.27 47.48 30.94
N TYR A 473 11.72 46.72 29.99
CA TYR A 473 12.14 46.74 28.59
C TYR A 473 10.99 47.18 27.67
N VAL A 474 11.34 47.55 26.44
CA VAL A 474 10.41 47.72 25.32
C VAL A 474 10.74 46.65 24.28
N VAL A 475 9.80 45.76 23.98
CA VAL A 475 9.91 44.87 22.81
C VAL A 475 9.30 45.57 21.61
N ILE A 476 10.01 45.48 20.48
CA ILE A 476 9.56 45.98 19.19
C ILE A 476 9.45 44.80 18.22
N ALA A 477 8.24 44.55 17.74
CA ALA A 477 7.98 43.67 16.61
C ALA A 477 8.15 44.49 15.31
N GLN A 478 8.89 43.95 14.35
CA GLN A 478 9.13 44.56 13.05
C GLN A 478 8.88 43.54 11.94
N GLU A 479 7.99 43.89 11.02
CA GLU A 479 7.72 43.12 9.81
C GLU A 479 8.94 43.07 8.89
N GLU A 480 9.09 41.98 8.13
CA GLU A 480 10.28 41.64 7.34
C GLU A 480 10.68 42.71 6.30
N HIS A 481 9.73 43.24 5.54
CA HIS A 481 9.91 44.34 4.59
C HIS A 481 9.99 45.72 5.27
N LYS A 482 9.96 45.74 6.61
CA LYS A 482 10.12 46.91 7.48
C LYS A 482 9.03 47.96 7.32
N GLN A 483 7.89 47.60 6.72
CA GLN A 483 6.78 48.53 6.47
C GLN A 483 5.96 48.82 7.74
N LEU A 484 5.88 47.85 8.66
CA LEU A 484 5.18 47.96 9.93
C LEU A 484 6.11 47.66 11.12
N GLN A 485 5.93 48.42 12.20
CA GLN A 485 6.50 48.15 13.52
C GLN A 485 5.43 48.38 14.59
N ALA A 486 5.48 47.58 15.64
CA ALA A 486 4.68 47.76 16.85
C ALA A 486 5.57 47.58 18.08
N SER A 487 5.27 48.27 19.17
CA SER A 487 6.00 48.15 20.43
C SER A 487 5.06 47.91 21.61
N THR A 488 5.59 47.28 22.64
CA THR A 488 4.91 47.02 23.92
C THR A 488 5.95 46.99 25.05
N GLN A 489 5.52 47.29 26.27
CA GLN A 489 6.40 47.23 27.43
C GLN A 489 6.46 45.82 28.00
N ILE A 490 7.59 45.47 28.60
CA ILE A 490 7.75 44.25 29.38
C ILE A 490 8.33 44.63 30.74
N LEU A 491 7.69 44.15 31.81
CA LEU A 491 8.20 44.22 33.17
C LEU A 491 8.60 42.81 33.63
N ILE A 492 9.86 42.67 34.05
CA ILE A 492 10.41 41.41 34.58
C ILE A 492 10.69 41.62 36.06
N VAL A 493 9.84 41.03 36.90
CA VAL A 493 9.91 41.11 38.36
C VAL A 493 10.94 40.12 38.88
N LEU A 494 11.89 40.58 39.69
CA LEU A 494 13.02 39.78 40.18
C LEU A 494 12.77 39.21 41.59
N ASP A 495 12.37 37.95 41.64
CA ASP A 495 12.01 37.24 42.87
C ASP A 495 13.22 36.63 43.61
N GLY A 496 13.16 36.65 44.95
CA GLY A 496 14.22 36.22 45.86
C GLY A 496 15.21 37.32 46.26
N GLU A 497 16.02 37.01 47.28
CA GLU A 497 17.05 37.90 47.82
C GLU A 497 18.29 37.98 46.92
N ALA A 498 19.00 39.11 46.96
CA ALA A 498 20.22 39.33 46.19
C ALA A 498 21.46 38.82 46.95
N ASP A 499 21.81 37.55 46.73
CA ASP A 499 23.02 36.92 47.28
C ASP A 499 24.29 37.64 46.77
N LYS A 500 25.23 37.95 47.68
CA LYS A 500 26.57 38.41 47.29
C LYS A 500 27.29 37.30 46.55
N ALA A 501 27.67 37.53 45.29
CA ALA A 501 28.35 36.57 44.45
C ALA A 501 29.57 35.95 45.16
N SER A 502 29.51 34.64 45.42
CA SER A 502 30.65 33.85 45.85
C SER A 502 31.68 33.80 44.72
N GLN A 503 32.96 33.98 45.06
CA GLN A 503 34.04 34.19 44.09
C GLN A 503 34.55 32.88 43.46
N GLU A 504 33.63 31.99 43.11
CA GLU A 504 33.88 30.74 42.42
C GLU A 504 33.56 30.89 40.94
N ASN A 505 34.46 30.46 40.05
CA ASN A 505 34.20 30.39 38.62
C ASN A 505 33.17 29.29 38.34
N GLN A 506 31.88 29.63 38.43
CA GLN A 506 30.77 28.70 38.20
C GLN A 506 30.69 28.30 36.72
N HIS A 507 31.44 27.26 36.33
CA HIS A 507 31.13 26.49 35.13
C HIS A 507 29.78 25.80 35.33
N PHE A 508 28.73 26.37 34.75
CA PHE A 508 27.43 25.70 34.61
C PHE A 508 27.61 24.44 33.77
N LEU A 509 27.12 23.30 34.27
CA LEU A 509 27.12 22.01 33.57
C LEU A 509 25.79 21.82 32.82
N SER A 510 25.70 20.81 31.96
CA SER A 510 24.38 20.40 31.45
C SER A 510 23.61 19.64 32.53
N CYS A 511 22.32 19.96 32.70
CA CYS A 511 21.45 19.18 33.58
C CYS A 511 21.41 17.69 33.17
N ALA A 512 21.47 17.43 31.86
CA ALA A 512 21.35 16.10 31.29
C ALA A 512 22.47 15.13 31.71
N GLU A 513 23.60 15.60 32.25
CA GLU A 513 24.67 14.75 32.76
C GLU A 513 24.28 14.00 34.05
N SER A 514 23.24 14.47 34.75
CA SER A 514 22.78 13.92 36.02
C SER A 514 21.85 12.71 35.83
N ARG A 515 22.41 11.54 36.12
CA ARG A 515 21.74 10.22 36.02
C ARG A 515 20.96 9.79 37.27
N GLN A 516 21.11 10.48 38.40
CA GLN A 516 20.32 10.20 39.61
C GLN A 516 19.62 11.47 40.10
N ARG A 517 18.44 11.29 40.71
CA ARG A 517 17.62 12.39 41.24
C ARG A 517 18.37 13.28 42.24
N GLY A 518 19.13 12.67 43.16
CA GLY A 518 19.87 13.38 44.19
C GLY A 518 20.97 14.29 43.63
N ASP A 519 21.65 13.84 42.58
CA ASP A 519 22.65 14.64 41.86
C ASP A 519 21.94 15.77 41.09
N CYS A 520 20.88 15.44 40.35
CA CYS A 520 20.09 16.36 39.55
C CYS A 520 19.59 17.58 40.36
N GLU A 521 18.93 17.32 41.49
CA GLU A 521 18.35 18.37 42.35
C GLU A 521 19.43 19.17 43.14
N ALA A 522 20.71 18.82 43.00
CA ALA A 522 21.85 19.54 43.55
C ALA A 522 22.61 20.41 42.52
N VAL A 523 22.55 20.07 41.22
CA VAL A 523 23.32 20.75 40.16
C VAL A 523 22.70 22.10 39.75
N GLN A 524 23.56 23.12 39.63
CA GLN A 524 23.23 24.40 38.97
C GLN A 524 23.59 24.28 37.47
N GLY A 525 22.63 23.84 36.66
CA GLY A 525 22.84 23.63 35.22
C GLY A 525 22.47 24.84 34.36
N LEU A 526 22.92 24.84 33.10
CA LEU A 526 22.44 25.74 32.05
C LEU A 526 20.93 25.60 31.85
N GLY A 527 20.24 26.67 31.44
CA GLY A 527 18.80 26.69 31.20
C GLY A 527 17.91 26.65 32.45
N ALA A 528 18.44 26.34 33.63
CA ALA A 528 17.64 26.11 34.84
C ALA A 528 16.91 27.38 35.32
N THR A 529 15.58 27.39 35.17
CA THR A 529 14.69 28.53 35.48
C THR A 529 14.60 28.86 36.97
N THR A 530 14.85 27.87 37.83
CA THR A 530 14.91 28.03 39.30
C THR A 530 16.33 28.17 39.83
N GLY A 531 17.35 28.11 38.95
CA GLY A 531 18.76 27.99 39.32
C GLY A 531 19.22 26.58 39.72
N ARG A 532 18.34 25.57 39.60
CA ARG A 532 18.68 24.14 39.75
C ARG A 532 17.96 23.30 38.71
N CYS A 533 18.57 22.17 38.35
CA CYS A 533 17.95 21.21 37.44
C CYS A 533 16.73 20.51 38.08
N GLN A 534 15.85 20.00 37.22
CA GLN A 534 14.58 19.35 37.58
C GLN A 534 14.60 17.88 37.15
N TRP A 535 14.20 16.98 38.05
CA TRP A 535 14.15 15.54 37.78
C TRP A 535 12.75 15.11 37.33
N ARG A 536 12.65 14.49 36.14
CA ARG A 536 11.46 13.74 35.72
C ARG A 536 11.62 12.28 36.10
N GLN A 537 10.66 11.74 36.83
CA GLN A 537 10.59 10.31 37.14
C GLN A 537 9.71 9.58 36.11
N GLY A 538 10.29 8.66 35.36
CA GLY A 538 9.53 7.83 34.42
C GLY A 538 8.69 6.76 35.13
N THR A 539 7.60 6.36 34.48
CA THR A 539 6.52 5.55 35.09
C THR A 539 6.32 4.17 34.49
N GLU A 540 6.92 3.87 33.33
CA GLU A 540 6.59 2.70 32.50
C GLU A 540 7.71 1.67 32.44
N LYS A 541 7.33 0.39 32.28
CA LYS A 541 8.24 -0.75 32.14
C LYS A 541 8.59 -0.99 30.68
N GLY A 542 9.33 -0.08 30.05
CA GLY A 542 9.69 -0.18 28.64
C GLY A 542 10.43 1.04 28.12
N ILE A 543 10.57 1.13 26.80
CA ILE A 543 10.89 2.40 26.13
C ILE A 543 9.61 3.26 26.17
N SER A 544 9.68 4.43 26.80
CA SER A 544 8.53 5.33 27.00
C SER A 544 8.90 6.78 26.71
N GLU A 545 7.96 7.58 26.22
CA GLU A 545 8.13 9.03 26.09
C GLU A 545 8.30 9.69 27.48
N ASN A 546 7.66 9.14 28.51
CA ASN A 546 7.87 9.49 29.91
C ASN A 546 9.05 8.70 30.52
N TYR A 547 10.24 8.82 29.92
CA TYR A 547 11.49 8.30 30.47
C TYR A 547 12.03 9.18 31.60
N SER A 548 12.80 8.60 32.53
CA SER A 548 13.43 9.35 33.63
C SER A 548 14.61 10.17 33.13
N THR A 549 14.74 11.43 33.53
CA THR A 549 15.87 12.29 33.10
C THR A 549 16.00 13.53 33.99
N CYS A 550 17.14 14.22 33.86
CA CYS A 550 17.40 15.51 34.49
C CYS A 550 17.47 16.63 33.44
N SER A 551 16.67 17.68 33.61
CA SER A 551 16.51 18.74 32.61
C SER A 551 16.44 20.14 33.25
N PRO A 552 16.68 21.23 32.49
CA PRO A 552 16.59 22.60 33.01
C PRO A 552 15.19 23.00 33.50
N ASP A 553 14.15 22.70 32.71
CA ASP A 553 12.76 22.98 33.02
C ASP A 553 11.85 21.95 32.33
N LEU A 554 11.05 21.22 33.11
CA LEU A 554 10.20 20.13 32.59
C LEU A 554 9.03 20.60 31.70
N ARG A 555 8.90 21.91 31.46
CA ARG A 555 7.90 22.52 30.56
C ARG A 555 8.45 22.80 29.15
N THR A 556 9.76 22.68 28.95
CA THR A 556 10.42 22.84 27.64
C THR A 556 11.35 21.68 27.31
N CYS A 557 11.97 21.07 28.33
CA CYS A 557 12.94 19.99 28.16
C CYS A 557 12.64 18.78 29.07
N PRO A 558 12.44 17.56 28.54
CA PRO A 558 12.21 17.25 27.13
C PRO A 558 10.73 17.40 26.76
N ASP A 559 10.39 18.35 25.88
CA ASP A 559 9.07 18.49 25.25
C ASP A 559 9.00 17.88 23.83
N GLY A 560 10.16 17.52 23.27
CA GLY A 560 10.32 16.91 21.95
C GLY A 560 10.62 17.90 20.82
N PHE A 561 10.77 19.19 21.10
CA PHE A 561 11.01 20.25 20.11
C PHE A 561 12.17 21.17 20.48
N CYS A 562 13.35 20.90 19.92
CA CYS A 562 14.54 21.77 20.02
C CYS A 562 14.25 23.20 19.51
N ASP A 563 14.03 24.15 20.43
CA ASP A 563 13.58 25.50 20.11
C ASP A 563 14.71 26.51 19.85
N ALA A 564 14.34 27.78 19.62
CA ALA A 564 15.28 28.86 19.28
C ALA A 564 16.22 29.31 20.43
N VAL A 565 15.95 28.90 21.67
CA VAL A 565 16.87 29.06 22.82
C VAL A 565 17.73 27.81 22.96
N GLU A 566 17.12 26.63 22.91
CA GLU A 566 17.84 25.36 23.14
C GLU A 566 18.85 25.05 22.01
N SER A 567 18.54 25.44 20.77
CA SER A 567 19.46 25.36 19.63
C SER A 567 20.66 26.33 19.68
N LYS A 568 20.77 27.21 20.70
CA LYS A 568 21.94 28.09 20.89
C LYS A 568 23.16 27.35 21.45
N ASP A 569 22.94 26.37 22.32
CA ASP A 569 23.96 25.57 22.97
C ASP A 569 23.38 24.19 23.30
N MET A 570 23.96 23.14 22.73
CA MET A 570 23.45 21.77 22.89
C MET A 570 23.51 21.26 24.34
N LEU A 571 24.23 21.95 25.23
CA LEU A 571 24.24 21.65 26.67
C LEU A 571 22.96 22.08 27.41
N ILE A 572 22.08 22.89 26.80
CA ILE A 572 20.82 23.34 27.41
C ILE A 572 19.83 22.17 27.51
N CYS A 573 19.39 21.65 26.36
CA CYS A 573 18.52 20.47 26.25
C CYS A 573 19.08 19.50 25.18
N PRO A 574 20.14 18.74 25.48
CA PRO A 574 20.63 17.71 24.56
C PRO A 574 19.59 16.61 24.34
N GLN A 575 18.63 16.42 25.27
CA GLN A 575 17.52 15.49 25.11
C GLN A 575 16.71 15.76 23.84
N ASP A 576 16.40 17.02 23.50
CA ASP A 576 15.58 17.35 22.33
C ASP A 576 16.41 17.84 21.13
N CYS A 577 17.56 18.45 21.38
CA CYS A 577 18.43 18.96 20.31
C CYS A 577 19.42 17.94 19.73
N THR A 578 19.65 16.76 20.32
CA THR A 578 20.75 15.88 19.85
C THR A 578 20.59 15.37 18.41
N THR A 579 21.58 15.70 17.58
CA THR A 579 21.77 15.19 16.21
C THR A 579 22.42 13.80 16.19
N GLU A 580 23.11 13.42 17.26
CA GLU A 580 24.00 12.27 17.32
C GLU A 580 23.31 10.93 17.64
N ASN A 581 24.10 9.86 17.72
CA ASN A 581 23.61 8.52 18.06
C ASN A 581 23.49 8.32 19.57
N VAL A 582 22.25 8.15 20.04
CA VAL A 582 21.94 7.79 21.42
C VAL A 582 22.27 6.30 21.64
N ILE A 583 22.74 5.96 22.84
CA ILE A 583 23.19 4.61 23.24
C ILE A 583 22.13 3.99 24.17
N GLY A 584 22.06 2.66 24.22
CA GLY A 584 21.03 1.94 24.98
C GLY A 584 19.66 1.90 24.29
N GLY A 585 18.59 1.74 25.08
CA GLY A 585 17.21 1.59 24.60
C GLY A 585 16.50 2.93 24.45
N HIS A 586 16.17 3.32 23.22
CA HIS A 586 15.52 4.61 22.92
C HIS A 586 14.81 4.59 21.56
N GLU A 587 13.93 5.57 21.36
CA GLU A 587 13.37 6.01 20.08
C GLU A 587 13.83 7.46 19.81
N LYS A 588 14.27 7.74 18.58
CA LYS A 588 14.77 9.07 18.19
C LYS A 588 13.61 9.93 17.67
N GLY A 589 13.61 11.22 17.97
CA GLY A 589 12.66 12.17 17.38
C GLY A 589 12.84 12.33 15.86
N LEU A 590 11.85 12.94 15.21
CA LEU A 590 11.71 12.91 13.74
C LEU A 590 12.88 13.57 12.98
N MET A 591 13.58 14.50 13.65
CA MET A 591 14.74 15.25 13.12
C MET A 591 15.89 15.29 14.14
N PHE A 592 15.55 15.59 15.39
CA PHE A 592 16.46 15.72 16.53
C PHE A 592 15.90 14.97 17.75
N GLY A 593 16.73 14.75 18.78
CA GLY A 593 16.25 14.44 20.13
C GLY A 593 15.82 13.00 20.41
N ILE A 594 15.40 12.76 21.66
CA ILE A 594 14.96 11.47 22.22
C ILE A 594 13.44 11.53 22.38
N LYS A 595 12.70 10.89 21.48
CA LYS A 595 11.24 10.78 21.61
C LYS A 595 10.87 9.89 22.80
N ALA A 596 11.57 8.75 22.96
CA ALA A 596 11.31 7.80 24.04
C ALA A 596 12.60 7.12 24.53
N GLY A 597 12.62 6.67 25.78
CA GLY A 597 13.80 6.11 26.45
C GLY A 597 13.49 4.94 27.38
N TYR A 598 14.43 4.02 27.52
CA TYR A 598 14.37 2.89 28.45
C TYR A 598 15.00 3.25 29.79
N GLY A 599 14.21 3.32 30.86
CA GLY A 599 14.69 3.60 32.23
C GLY A 599 15.05 5.07 32.44
N THR A 600 16.35 5.34 32.57
CA THR A 600 16.93 6.66 32.79
C THR A 600 17.75 7.09 31.58
N CYS A 601 17.47 8.26 31.02
CA CYS A 601 18.27 8.87 29.96
C CYS A 601 19.09 10.07 30.46
N TYR A 602 20.37 10.10 30.08
CA TYR A 602 21.32 11.16 30.40
C TYR A 602 22.25 11.43 29.20
N CYS A 603 22.86 12.61 29.12
CA CYS A 603 23.69 13.05 27.99
C CYS A 603 24.99 13.71 28.45
N TYR A 604 26.10 13.35 27.80
CA TYR A 604 27.42 13.98 27.97
C TYR A 604 27.83 14.69 26.68
N SER A 605 27.84 16.03 26.71
CA SER A 605 28.11 16.96 25.60
C SER A 605 27.20 16.76 24.37
N GLU A 606 27.45 15.72 23.57
CA GLU A 606 26.71 15.39 22.34
C GLU A 606 26.10 13.97 22.40
N LYS A 607 26.56 13.10 23.31
CA LYS A 607 26.20 11.68 23.36
C LYS A 607 25.26 11.38 24.50
N CYS A 608 24.05 10.94 24.17
CA CYS A 608 23.07 10.47 25.13
C CYS A 608 23.08 8.95 25.29
N PHE A 609 22.61 8.50 26.45
CA PHE A 609 22.50 7.11 26.87
C PHE A 609 21.13 6.93 27.52
N CYS A 610 20.50 5.77 27.35
CA CYS A 610 19.23 5.40 27.98
C CYS A 610 19.30 3.95 28.48
N GLU A 611 19.38 3.76 29.80
CA GLU A 611 19.51 2.45 30.45
C GLU A 611 18.78 2.36 31.79
N LYS A 612 18.55 1.12 32.27
CA LYS A 612 17.91 0.84 33.56
C LYS A 612 18.98 0.64 34.64
N ASP A 613 18.83 1.33 35.77
CA ASP A 613 19.63 1.11 36.98
C ASP A 613 19.41 -0.32 37.54
N ASN A 614 20.32 -1.24 37.23
CA ASN A 614 20.25 -2.67 37.63
C ASN A 614 20.69 -2.92 39.10
N VAL A 615 20.44 -1.97 40.00
CA VAL A 615 21.01 -1.97 41.36
C VAL A 615 20.35 -3.00 42.29
N GLU A 616 19.06 -3.32 42.07
CA GLU A 616 18.31 -4.23 42.95
C GLU A 616 18.61 -5.72 42.71
N ASP A 617 18.85 -6.11 41.45
CA ASP A 617 18.97 -7.52 41.04
C ASP A 617 20.26 -8.20 41.60
N ALA A 618 21.32 -7.42 41.86
CA ALA A 618 22.62 -7.93 42.29
C ALA A 618 22.62 -8.58 43.68
N ILE A 619 21.73 -8.17 44.59
CA ILE A 619 21.75 -8.58 46.01
C ILE A 619 21.14 -9.98 46.20
N CYS A 620 20.17 -10.37 45.39
CA CYS A 620 19.48 -11.67 45.54
C CYS A 620 20.33 -12.86 45.06
N ASP A 621 21.18 -12.66 44.03
CA ASP A 621 21.84 -13.75 43.32
C ASP A 621 22.93 -14.44 44.17
N ASP A 622 23.72 -13.68 44.95
CA ASP A 622 24.77 -14.24 45.81
C ASP A 622 24.24 -14.97 47.06
N MET A 623 23.09 -14.52 47.61
CA MET A 623 22.35 -15.30 48.62
C MET A 623 21.78 -16.59 48.02
N CYS A 624 21.33 -16.58 46.77
CA CYS A 624 20.81 -17.79 46.12
C CYS A 624 21.92 -18.83 45.88
N LYS A 625 23.08 -18.40 45.36
CA LYS A 625 24.27 -19.25 45.14
C LYS A 625 24.74 -19.96 46.41
N THR A 626 24.85 -19.23 47.52
CA THR A 626 25.31 -19.80 48.80
C THR A 626 24.32 -20.81 49.39
N ILE A 627 23.01 -20.60 49.23
CA ILE A 627 21.97 -21.56 49.65
C ILE A 627 21.98 -22.82 48.77
N ILE A 628 22.19 -22.69 47.45
CA ILE A 628 22.26 -23.84 46.54
C ILE A 628 23.52 -24.67 46.80
N ALA A 629 24.68 -24.02 46.94
CA ALA A 629 25.96 -24.69 47.20
C ALA A 629 25.95 -25.49 48.53
N THR A 630 25.38 -24.92 49.60
CA THR A 630 25.26 -25.61 50.90
C THR A 630 24.28 -26.79 50.86
N ALA A 631 23.18 -26.67 50.13
CA ALA A 631 22.23 -27.77 49.93
C ALA A 631 22.83 -28.94 49.13
N LEU A 632 23.61 -28.66 48.08
CA LEU A 632 24.32 -29.67 47.28
C LEU A 632 25.45 -30.36 48.08
N LEU A 633 26.17 -29.62 48.93
CA LEU A 633 27.17 -30.19 49.82
C LEU A 633 26.54 -31.17 50.82
N LEU A 634 25.40 -30.80 51.42
CA LEU A 634 24.67 -31.65 52.35
C LEU A 634 24.11 -32.91 51.69
N SER A 635 23.54 -32.81 50.48
CA SER A 635 23.02 -33.99 49.77
C SER A 635 24.15 -34.94 49.35
N PHE A 636 25.32 -34.42 48.97
CA PHE A 636 26.51 -35.21 48.68
C PHE A 636 27.04 -35.95 49.92
N ILE A 637 27.13 -35.27 51.07
CA ILE A 637 27.54 -35.87 52.35
C ILE A 637 26.55 -36.98 52.77
N ILE A 638 25.24 -36.72 52.70
CA ILE A 638 24.21 -37.72 53.01
C ILE A 638 24.30 -38.92 52.05
N SER A 639 24.52 -38.68 50.77
CA SER A 639 24.70 -39.74 49.76
C SER A 639 25.94 -40.59 50.04
N ILE A 640 27.08 -39.99 50.44
CA ILE A 640 28.28 -40.72 50.87
C ILE A 640 28.02 -41.55 52.13
N LEU A 641 27.34 -40.99 53.13
CA LEU A 641 27.03 -41.70 54.38
C LEU A 641 26.09 -42.88 54.14
N LEU A 642 25.04 -42.71 53.32
CA LEU A 642 24.14 -43.79 52.92
C LEU A 642 24.86 -44.84 52.07
N SER A 643 25.66 -44.41 51.09
CA SER A 643 26.47 -45.31 50.26
C SER A 643 27.43 -46.14 51.10
N SER A 644 28.16 -45.52 52.02
CA SER A 644 29.05 -46.20 52.98
C SER A 644 28.29 -47.20 53.86
N TYR A 645 27.12 -46.81 54.41
CA TYR A 645 26.25 -47.69 55.19
C TYR A 645 25.78 -48.92 54.38
N PHE A 646 25.31 -48.71 53.14
CA PHE A 646 24.85 -49.80 52.28
C PHE A 646 26.00 -50.69 51.80
N ILE A 647 27.15 -50.13 51.43
CA ILE A 647 28.37 -50.87 51.04
C ILE A 647 28.85 -51.73 52.22
N HIS A 648 28.95 -51.18 53.43
CA HIS A 648 29.35 -51.92 54.63
C HIS A 648 28.37 -53.06 54.95
N ARG A 649 27.06 -52.85 54.74
CA ARG A 649 26.02 -53.87 54.91
C ARG A 649 26.06 -54.94 53.81
N TYR A 650 26.39 -54.56 52.57
CA TYR A 650 26.46 -55.44 51.39
C TYR A 650 27.68 -56.38 51.45
N HIS A 651 28.84 -55.90 51.91
CA HIS A 651 30.06 -56.69 51.99
C HIS A 651 30.04 -57.82 53.04
N LYS A 652 29.01 -57.92 53.88
CA LYS A 652 28.96 -58.90 54.98
C LYS A 652 28.24 -60.22 54.63
N ASN A 653 27.36 -60.24 53.62
CA ASN A 653 26.41 -61.35 53.39
C ASN A 653 26.49 -61.98 51.98
N SER A 654 27.71 -62.27 51.49
CA SER A 654 27.99 -63.24 50.41
C SER A 654 27.48 -62.83 48.98
N PRO A 655 27.45 -63.73 47.96
CA PRO A 655 28.61 -63.97 47.07
C PRO A 655 28.36 -63.63 45.57
N LYS A 656 29.35 -63.91 44.71
CA LYS A 656 29.39 -63.68 43.24
C LYS A 656 30.17 -64.81 42.53
N PRO A 657 30.09 -65.00 41.19
CA PRO A 657 29.00 -64.75 40.20
C PRO A 657 28.64 -66.08 39.46
N PRO A 658 27.90 -66.11 38.31
CA PRO A 658 28.42 -65.74 36.98
C PRO A 658 27.42 -64.93 36.10
N ILE A 659 27.64 -64.84 34.78
CA ILE A 659 27.02 -63.86 33.85
C ILE A 659 26.37 -64.54 32.63
N ALA A 660 25.14 -64.13 32.27
CA ALA A 660 24.50 -64.15 30.93
C ALA A 660 23.09 -63.50 31.05
N SER A 661 22.42 -62.90 30.06
CA SER A 661 22.77 -62.34 28.73
C SER A 661 21.54 -61.57 28.18
N ALA A 662 21.71 -60.72 27.15
CA ALA A 662 20.69 -59.92 26.45
C ALA A 662 19.97 -58.84 27.32
N GLU A 663 19.79 -57.58 26.92
CA GLU A 663 19.47 -56.96 25.61
C GLU A 663 17.96 -56.99 25.26
N MET A 664 17.24 -55.94 25.65
CA MET A 664 16.20 -55.38 24.78
C MET A 664 16.03 -53.86 24.97
N THR A 665 15.80 -53.19 23.84
CA THR A 665 15.72 -51.74 23.70
C THR A 665 14.39 -51.15 24.18
N PHE A 666 14.42 -49.88 24.61
CA PHE A 666 13.23 -49.02 24.62
C PHE A 666 13.45 -47.83 23.67
N ARG A 667 12.42 -47.49 22.89
CA ARG A 667 12.51 -46.53 21.78
C ARG A 667 12.41 -45.08 22.27
N ARG A 668 13.23 -44.19 21.72
CA ARG A 668 12.99 -42.73 21.78
C ARG A 668 11.94 -42.32 20.74
N PRO A 669 11.11 -41.29 20.99
CA PRO A 669 10.29 -40.68 19.94
C PRO A 669 11.17 -40.06 18.84
N ALA A 670 10.63 -39.98 17.62
CA ALA A 670 11.41 -39.62 16.44
C ALA A 670 11.73 -38.11 16.37
N GLN A 671 13.02 -37.77 16.44
CA GLN A 671 13.52 -36.41 16.22
C GLN A 671 13.67 -36.15 14.71
N ALA A 672 12.74 -35.39 14.12
CA ALA A 672 12.73 -35.12 12.68
C ALA A 672 13.55 -33.88 12.29
N TYR A 673 14.26 -33.99 11.16
CA TYR A 673 15.05 -32.95 10.47
C TYR A 673 16.37 -32.47 11.12
N PRO A 674 17.54 -32.96 10.64
CA PRO A 674 18.78 -32.20 10.77
C PRO A 674 18.73 -30.95 9.88
N ILE A 675 19.10 -29.78 10.44
CA ILE A 675 19.06 -28.47 9.74
C ILE A 675 20.47 -28.02 9.33
N SER A 676 21.27 -28.93 8.75
CA SER A 676 22.53 -28.62 8.08
C SER A 676 22.66 -29.41 6.79
N PHE A 677 22.74 -28.70 5.66
CA PHE A 677 23.00 -29.29 4.35
C PHE A 677 24.45 -28.97 3.91
N PRO A 678 25.27 -29.96 3.53
CA PRO A 678 26.61 -29.69 2.98
C PRO A 678 26.54 -28.88 1.69
N ALA A 679 27.30 -27.79 1.61
CA ALA A 679 27.29 -26.87 0.45
C ALA A 679 27.56 -27.59 -0.89
N ASN A 680 28.38 -28.65 -0.88
CA ASN A 680 28.71 -29.48 -2.04
C ASN A 680 27.49 -30.17 -2.71
N ASN A 681 26.32 -30.24 -2.03
CA ASN A 681 25.10 -30.83 -2.56
C ASN A 681 24.16 -29.81 -3.27
N VAL A 682 24.57 -28.55 -3.40
CA VAL A 682 23.82 -27.51 -4.13
C VAL A 682 24.61 -27.13 -5.40
N ARG A 683 24.07 -27.45 -6.58
CA ARG A 683 24.68 -27.00 -7.85
C ARG A 683 24.05 -25.68 -8.28
N ARG A 684 24.90 -24.67 -8.50
CA ARG A 684 24.51 -23.35 -9.03
C ARG A 684 24.06 -23.51 -10.49
N GLY A 685 22.88 -22.98 -10.82
CA GLY A 685 22.43 -22.83 -12.20
C GLY A 685 23.10 -21.63 -12.88
N SER A 686 22.84 -21.47 -14.19
CA SER A 686 23.27 -20.29 -14.95
C SER A 686 22.83 -18.99 -14.27
N LEU A 687 23.67 -17.95 -14.36
CA LEU A 687 23.38 -16.62 -13.82
C LEU A 687 22.10 -16.05 -14.43
N ASP A 688 21.15 -15.70 -13.56
CA ASP A 688 20.05 -14.77 -13.81
C ASP A 688 19.85 -13.97 -12.51
N VAL A 689 20.15 -12.67 -12.55
CA VAL A 689 20.62 -11.93 -11.36
C VAL A 689 19.53 -11.01 -10.81
N PHE A 690 18.76 -11.52 -9.84
CA PHE A 690 17.74 -10.77 -9.09
C PHE A 690 18.23 -10.28 -7.71
N GLY A 691 19.55 -10.22 -7.48
CA GLY A 691 20.13 -9.71 -6.23
C GLY A 691 20.24 -10.78 -5.13
N LYS A 692 19.62 -10.56 -3.96
CA LYS A 692 19.80 -11.34 -2.71
C LYS A 692 19.34 -12.82 -2.81
N VAL A 693 18.79 -13.26 -3.95
CA VAL A 693 18.22 -14.59 -4.18
C VAL A 693 18.66 -15.14 -5.54
N VAL A 694 19.04 -16.41 -5.59
CA VAL A 694 19.36 -17.14 -6.85
C VAL A 694 18.55 -18.43 -6.97
N LYS A 695 18.33 -18.88 -8.22
CA LYS A 695 17.77 -20.21 -8.52
C LYS A 695 18.86 -21.28 -8.44
N ALA A 696 18.60 -22.38 -7.74
CA ALA A 696 19.55 -23.48 -7.60
C ALA A 696 18.87 -24.85 -7.64
N THR A 697 19.69 -25.89 -7.76
CA THR A 697 19.25 -27.29 -7.71
C THR A 697 19.87 -27.98 -6.49
N ALA A 698 19.02 -28.41 -5.56
CA ALA A 698 19.42 -29.16 -4.38
C ALA A 698 19.21 -30.66 -4.59
N PHE A 699 20.23 -31.48 -4.29
CA PHE A 699 20.16 -32.93 -4.42
C PHE A 699 19.89 -33.59 -3.06
N ARG A 700 19.13 -34.69 -3.05
CA ARG A 700 18.78 -35.47 -1.84
C ARG A 700 18.06 -34.66 -0.73
N LEU A 701 17.33 -33.62 -1.12
CA LEU A 701 16.64 -32.71 -0.21
C LEU A 701 15.61 -33.47 0.65
N LYS A 702 15.67 -33.30 1.97
CA LYS A 702 14.89 -34.06 2.98
C LYS A 702 14.93 -35.59 2.79
N GLY A 703 16.06 -36.14 2.29
CA GLY A 703 16.30 -37.57 2.17
C GLY A 703 15.62 -38.27 0.99
N LYS A 704 14.83 -37.56 0.17
CA LYS A 704 14.23 -38.14 -1.04
C LYS A 704 15.26 -38.31 -2.16
N ALA A 705 15.18 -39.39 -2.93
CA ALA A 705 16.01 -39.56 -4.12
C ALA A 705 15.68 -38.53 -5.21
N GLY A 706 16.67 -38.12 -5.99
CA GLY A 706 16.53 -37.11 -7.05
C GLY A 706 17.02 -35.71 -6.67
N TYR A 707 16.49 -34.71 -7.37
CA TYR A 707 16.82 -33.29 -7.21
C TYR A 707 15.56 -32.43 -7.10
N THR A 708 15.70 -31.23 -6.55
CA THR A 708 14.60 -30.27 -6.38
C THR A 708 15.07 -28.87 -6.77
N THR A 709 14.26 -28.15 -7.55
CA THR A 709 14.48 -26.73 -7.85
C THR A 709 14.12 -25.89 -6.63
N VAL A 710 15.07 -25.06 -6.18
CA VAL A 710 14.96 -24.25 -4.96
C VAL A 710 15.41 -22.82 -5.23
N ALA A 711 14.94 -21.89 -4.40
CA ALA A 711 15.54 -20.56 -4.28
C ALA A 711 16.54 -20.55 -3.13
N VAL A 712 17.66 -19.86 -3.31
CA VAL A 712 18.70 -19.69 -2.27
C VAL A 712 18.89 -18.21 -1.99
N LYS A 713 18.52 -17.78 -0.77
CA LYS A 713 18.70 -16.41 -0.29
C LYS A 713 20.05 -16.30 0.42
N MET A 714 20.84 -15.28 0.08
CA MET A 714 22.23 -15.14 0.54
C MET A 714 22.63 -13.67 0.69
N LEU A 715 23.66 -13.39 1.48
CA LEU A 715 24.20 -12.03 1.61
C LEU A 715 24.99 -11.60 0.35
N LYS A 716 25.03 -10.29 0.13
CA LYS A 716 25.97 -9.66 -0.81
C LYS A 716 27.38 -9.66 -0.22
N GLU A 717 28.39 -9.54 -1.07
CA GLU A 717 29.81 -9.48 -0.68
C GLU A 717 30.12 -8.29 0.26
N ASN A 718 29.36 -7.20 0.16
CA ASN A 718 29.45 -6.01 1.00
C ASN A 718 28.26 -5.83 1.96
N ALA A 719 27.59 -6.92 2.36
CA ALA A 719 26.38 -6.84 3.20
C ALA A 719 26.65 -6.27 4.60
N SER A 720 25.71 -5.46 5.07
CA SER A 720 25.72 -4.88 6.42
C SER A 720 25.40 -5.91 7.51
N HIS A 721 25.87 -5.67 8.74
CA HIS A 721 25.47 -6.44 9.92
C HIS A 721 23.94 -6.44 10.16
N SER A 722 23.23 -5.41 9.68
CA SER A 722 21.77 -5.39 9.62
C SER A 722 21.19 -6.41 8.65
N GLU A 723 21.70 -6.49 7.41
CA GLU A 723 21.19 -7.45 6.40
C GLU A 723 21.47 -8.92 6.77
N LEU A 724 22.49 -9.16 7.59
CA LEU A 724 22.76 -10.44 8.25
C LEU A 724 21.73 -10.74 9.36
N ARG A 725 21.45 -9.79 10.25
CA ARG A 725 20.40 -9.94 11.28
C ARG A 725 19.03 -10.21 10.65
N ASP A 726 18.64 -9.43 9.64
CA ASP A 726 17.40 -9.65 8.86
C ASP A 726 17.29 -11.10 8.36
N LEU A 727 18.39 -11.64 7.82
CA LEU A 727 18.44 -13.00 7.24
C LEU A 727 18.43 -14.09 8.33
N LEU A 728 18.97 -13.81 9.52
CA LEU A 728 18.93 -14.69 10.68
C LEU A 728 17.55 -14.70 11.37
N SER A 729 16.88 -13.54 11.46
CA SER A 729 15.49 -13.44 11.92
C SER A 729 14.55 -14.21 10.98
N GLU A 730 14.68 -14.00 9.66
CA GLU A 730 13.94 -14.76 8.65
C GLU A 730 14.22 -16.26 8.74
N PHE A 731 15.48 -16.69 8.90
CA PHE A 731 15.83 -18.11 9.12
C PHE A 731 15.23 -18.69 10.41
N THR A 732 15.05 -17.88 11.45
CA THR A 732 14.50 -18.33 12.74
C THR A 732 12.99 -18.48 12.66
N LEU A 733 12.29 -17.48 12.10
CA LEU A 733 10.85 -17.52 11.89
C LEU A 733 10.45 -18.62 10.88
N LEU A 734 11.16 -18.77 9.76
CA LEU A 734 10.89 -19.79 8.75
C LEU A 734 11.14 -21.26 9.20
N LYS A 735 11.65 -21.49 10.42
CA LYS A 735 11.61 -22.83 11.06
C LYS A 735 10.26 -23.15 11.68
N GLN A 736 9.55 -22.14 12.16
CA GLN A 736 8.35 -22.26 12.98
C GLN A 736 7.07 -22.27 12.13
N VAL A 737 7.07 -21.55 11.00
CA VAL A 737 5.90 -21.45 10.10
C VAL A 737 5.87 -22.55 9.03
N ASN A 738 4.71 -23.15 8.82
CA ASN A 738 4.47 -24.14 7.76
C ASN A 738 2.99 -24.13 7.32
N HIS A 739 2.65 -23.30 6.34
CA HIS A 739 1.29 -23.15 5.81
C HIS A 739 1.34 -23.06 4.26
N PRO A 740 0.32 -23.56 3.50
CA PRO A 740 0.36 -23.57 2.04
C PRO A 740 0.63 -22.21 1.40
N HIS A 741 0.18 -21.12 2.03
CA HIS A 741 0.33 -19.73 1.55
C HIS A 741 1.45 -18.92 2.22
N VAL A 742 2.36 -19.59 2.93
CA VAL A 742 3.63 -19.02 3.42
C VAL A 742 4.78 -19.68 2.67
N ILE A 743 5.86 -18.94 2.38
CA ILE A 743 7.01 -19.49 1.65
C ILE A 743 7.70 -20.58 2.48
N LYS A 744 7.87 -21.77 1.88
CA LYS A 744 8.35 -22.93 2.64
C LYS A 744 9.88 -23.00 2.67
N MET A 745 10.47 -23.03 3.86
CA MET A 745 11.89 -23.35 4.02
C MET A 745 12.13 -24.86 3.91
N TYR A 746 13.21 -25.23 3.21
CA TYR A 746 13.67 -26.61 3.10
C TYR A 746 14.91 -26.91 3.95
N GLY A 747 15.75 -25.90 4.21
CA GLY A 747 16.91 -25.98 5.10
C GLY A 747 17.81 -24.75 4.98
N ALA A 748 19.01 -24.81 5.54
CA ALA A 748 20.05 -23.81 5.35
C ALA A 748 21.44 -24.45 5.28
N CYS A 749 22.40 -23.74 4.68
CA CYS A 749 23.82 -23.97 4.87
C CYS A 749 24.35 -22.87 5.80
N SER A 750 24.84 -23.26 6.98
CA SER A 750 25.36 -22.36 8.01
C SER A 750 26.66 -22.88 8.64
N GLN A 751 27.28 -23.87 8.00
CA GLN A 751 28.56 -24.48 8.35
C GLN A 751 29.43 -24.46 7.09
N ASP A 752 30.72 -24.21 7.25
CA ASP A 752 31.74 -24.19 6.18
C ASP A 752 31.42 -23.29 4.97
N GLY A 753 30.79 -22.14 5.20
CA GLY A 753 30.55 -21.13 4.16
C GLY A 753 29.63 -19.98 4.58
N PRO A 754 29.31 -19.05 3.66
CA PRO A 754 28.33 -17.99 3.88
C PRO A 754 26.93 -18.54 4.16
N LEU A 755 26.13 -17.82 4.96
CA LEU A 755 24.77 -18.22 5.28
C LEU A 755 23.89 -18.27 4.02
N TYR A 756 23.40 -19.46 3.68
CA TYR A 756 22.50 -19.72 2.56
C TYR A 756 21.17 -20.27 3.06
N LEU A 757 20.08 -19.54 2.84
CA LEU A 757 18.71 -19.93 3.18
C LEU A 757 18.06 -20.65 1.99
N ILE A 758 17.71 -21.92 2.12
CA ILE A 758 17.15 -22.75 1.03
C ILE A 758 15.62 -22.81 1.18
N VAL A 759 14.91 -22.22 0.22
CA VAL A 759 13.44 -22.07 0.25
C VAL A 759 12.78 -22.53 -1.07
N GLU A 760 11.46 -22.64 -1.04
CA GLU A 760 10.59 -22.93 -2.18
C GLU A 760 10.81 -21.96 -3.36
N TYR A 761 10.90 -22.49 -4.57
CA TYR A 761 11.12 -21.68 -5.78
C TYR A 761 9.79 -21.19 -6.37
N ALA A 762 9.47 -19.92 -6.18
CA ALA A 762 8.31 -19.28 -6.79
C ALA A 762 8.55 -18.96 -8.28
N LYS A 763 8.03 -19.82 -9.18
CA LYS A 763 8.24 -19.75 -10.65
C LYS A 763 8.03 -18.35 -11.25
N PHE A 764 7.03 -17.59 -10.77
CA PHE A 764 6.60 -16.34 -11.38
C PHE A 764 7.11 -15.07 -10.65
N GLY A 765 8.01 -15.20 -9.68
CA GLY A 765 8.58 -14.07 -8.95
C GLY A 765 7.61 -13.44 -7.94
N SER A 766 7.70 -12.11 -7.74
CA SER A 766 6.82 -11.36 -6.84
C SER A 766 5.50 -10.97 -7.49
N LEU A 767 4.44 -10.92 -6.68
CA LEU A 767 3.07 -10.62 -7.11
C LEU A 767 2.98 -9.25 -7.81
N ARG A 768 3.70 -8.23 -7.32
CA ARG A 768 3.77 -6.90 -7.96
C ARG A 768 4.39 -6.93 -9.36
N ASN A 769 5.33 -7.83 -9.61
CA ASN A 769 5.91 -7.99 -10.96
C ASN A 769 4.96 -8.82 -11.85
N PHE A 770 4.41 -9.92 -11.32
CA PHE A 770 3.42 -10.75 -12.01
C PHE A 770 2.20 -9.93 -12.50
N LEU A 771 1.58 -9.15 -11.60
CA LEU A 771 0.47 -8.24 -11.90
C LEU A 771 0.85 -7.12 -12.90
N ARG A 772 2.10 -6.64 -12.88
CA ARG A 772 2.58 -5.64 -13.85
C ARG A 772 2.89 -6.25 -15.21
N GLU A 773 3.23 -7.53 -15.27
CA GLU A 773 3.45 -8.24 -16.52
C GLU A 773 2.11 -8.61 -17.19
N SER A 774 1.04 -8.84 -16.41
CA SER A 774 -0.36 -8.81 -16.88
C SER A 774 -0.93 -7.39 -17.09
N ARG A 775 -0.08 -6.37 -17.23
CA ARG A 775 -0.41 -5.11 -17.93
C ARG A 775 0.23 -5.03 -19.31
N LYS A 776 1.32 -5.78 -19.55
CA LYS A 776 2.00 -5.87 -20.86
C LYS A 776 1.27 -6.85 -21.78
N VAL A 777 0.71 -7.90 -21.19
CA VAL A 777 -0.50 -8.54 -21.68
C VAL A 777 -1.65 -7.78 -21.04
N GLY A 778 -2.07 -6.66 -21.65
CA GLY A 778 -3.22 -5.90 -21.18
C GLY A 778 -4.54 -6.64 -21.44
N PRO A 779 -5.69 -5.99 -21.22
CA PRO A 779 -6.91 -6.34 -21.95
C PRO A 779 -6.59 -6.41 -23.45
N SER A 780 -7.29 -7.23 -24.24
CA SER A 780 -7.02 -7.38 -25.69
C SER A 780 -7.33 -6.12 -26.53
N TYR A 781 -7.64 -5.00 -25.88
CA TYR A 781 -7.97 -3.71 -26.43
C TYR A 781 -6.82 -2.72 -26.14
N MET A 782 -6.42 -1.96 -27.16
CA MET A 782 -5.23 -1.08 -27.25
C MET A 782 -3.87 -1.76 -27.54
N GLY A 783 -3.46 -1.73 -28.81
CA GLY A 783 -2.06 -1.40 -29.16
C GLY A 783 -1.84 0.12 -29.00
N ARG A 784 -0.67 0.72 -29.15
CA ARG A 784 0.63 0.40 -29.80
C ARG A 784 1.63 1.40 -29.14
N ASP A 785 2.92 1.20 -28.89
CA ASP A 785 3.99 0.37 -29.46
C ASP A 785 4.98 -0.01 -28.34
N ALA A 786 5.64 -1.16 -28.45
CA ALA A 786 6.77 -1.52 -27.59
C ALA A 786 7.85 -2.23 -28.42
N ASN A 787 9.02 -1.60 -28.53
CA ASN A 787 10.09 -2.10 -29.40
C ASN A 787 10.66 -3.44 -28.92
N ARG A 788 11.05 -4.31 -29.86
CA ARG A 788 11.61 -5.64 -29.58
C ARG A 788 12.96 -5.52 -28.86
N ASN A 789 13.05 -6.01 -27.62
CA ASN A 789 14.19 -6.77 -27.10
C ASN A 789 13.92 -7.37 -25.71
N SER A 790 13.13 -8.45 -25.68
CA SER A 790 13.12 -9.38 -24.54
C SER A 790 12.87 -10.80 -25.05
N SER A 791 13.91 -11.62 -25.07
CA SER A 791 13.94 -12.94 -25.74
C SER A 791 13.74 -14.12 -24.79
N TYR A 792 13.07 -13.87 -23.65
CA TYR A 792 12.75 -14.85 -22.62
C TYR A 792 11.29 -14.73 -22.17
N LEU A 793 10.52 -15.81 -22.34
CA LEU A 793 9.44 -16.32 -21.48
C LEU A 793 8.64 -17.40 -22.24
N GLU A 794 7.98 -18.30 -21.50
CA GLU A 794 7.13 -19.36 -22.04
C GLU A 794 5.64 -19.07 -21.75
N ASN A 795 4.75 -19.55 -22.63
CA ASN A 795 3.28 -19.60 -22.52
C ASN A 795 2.55 -18.27 -22.17
N PRO A 796 1.80 -17.66 -23.13
CA PRO A 796 0.98 -16.48 -22.86
C PRO A 796 -0.17 -16.73 -21.87
N ASP A 797 -0.82 -17.90 -21.94
CA ASP A 797 -2.06 -18.19 -21.20
C ASP A 797 -1.87 -18.26 -19.67
N ASP A 798 -0.64 -18.50 -19.17
CA ASP A 798 -0.28 -18.50 -17.73
C ASP A 798 -0.50 -17.13 -17.03
N ARG A 799 -0.80 -16.07 -17.80
CA ARG A 799 -0.68 -14.65 -17.37
C ARG A 799 -1.92 -13.78 -17.59
N ALA A 800 -2.99 -14.30 -18.19
CA ALA A 800 -4.29 -13.63 -18.15
C ALA A 800 -4.87 -13.74 -16.72
N LEU A 801 -5.49 -12.65 -16.23
CA LEU A 801 -6.07 -12.58 -14.89
C LEU A 801 -7.52 -12.08 -14.94
N THR A 802 -8.41 -12.87 -14.35
CA THR A 802 -9.82 -12.52 -14.14
C THR A 802 -10.02 -11.88 -12.76
N MET A 803 -11.17 -11.24 -12.52
CA MET A 803 -11.50 -10.77 -11.17
C MET A 803 -11.56 -11.93 -10.15
N GLY A 804 -12.04 -13.11 -10.57
CA GLY A 804 -12.00 -14.32 -9.74
C GLY A 804 -10.59 -14.74 -9.33
N ASP A 805 -9.59 -14.54 -10.21
CA ASP A 805 -8.18 -14.75 -9.86
C ASP A 805 -7.69 -13.73 -8.84
N LEU A 806 -8.05 -12.46 -8.99
CA LEU A 806 -7.65 -11.40 -8.05
C LEU A 806 -8.27 -11.59 -6.65
N ILE A 807 -9.54 -11.98 -6.57
CA ILE A 807 -10.20 -12.35 -5.30
C ILE A 807 -9.55 -13.63 -4.72
N SER A 808 -9.24 -14.63 -5.56
CA SER A 808 -8.51 -15.82 -5.14
C SER A 808 -7.12 -15.51 -4.58
N PHE A 809 -6.38 -14.56 -5.19
CA PHE A 809 -5.09 -14.13 -4.66
C PHE A 809 -5.24 -13.45 -3.30
N ALA A 810 -6.21 -12.55 -3.17
CA ALA A 810 -6.54 -11.91 -1.90
C ALA A 810 -6.91 -12.93 -0.81
N TRP A 811 -7.77 -13.90 -1.12
CA TRP A 811 -8.20 -14.96 -0.19
C TRP A 811 -7.05 -15.89 0.25
N GLN A 812 -6.19 -16.31 -0.70
CA GLN A 812 -5.01 -17.10 -0.39
C GLN A 812 -4.06 -16.35 0.57
N ILE A 813 -3.87 -15.04 0.36
CA ILE A 813 -3.04 -14.20 1.22
C ILE A 813 -3.72 -13.98 2.58
N SER A 814 -5.04 -13.75 2.63
CA SER A 814 -5.75 -13.56 3.91
C SER A 814 -5.73 -14.84 4.76
N ARG A 815 -5.88 -16.03 4.15
CA ARG A 815 -5.68 -17.31 4.83
C ARG A 815 -4.25 -17.49 5.32
N GLY A 816 -3.24 -17.05 4.55
CA GLY A 816 -1.85 -17.00 4.98
C GLY A 816 -1.60 -16.09 6.18
N MET A 817 -2.18 -14.89 6.18
CA MET A 817 -2.10 -13.93 7.28
C MET A 817 -2.93 -14.35 8.51
N GLN A 818 -4.05 -15.06 8.32
CA GLN A 818 -4.82 -15.67 9.40
C GLN A 818 -3.94 -16.67 10.16
N TYR A 819 -3.27 -17.59 9.45
CA TYR A 819 -2.33 -18.53 10.05
C TYR A 819 -1.18 -17.83 10.78
N LEU A 820 -0.62 -16.75 10.21
CA LEU A 820 0.43 -15.97 10.89
C LEU A 820 -0.10 -15.32 12.18
N ALA A 821 -1.31 -14.76 12.16
CA ALA A 821 -1.95 -14.19 13.36
C ALA A 821 -2.25 -15.25 14.43
N GLU A 822 -2.69 -16.45 14.04
CA GLU A 822 -2.89 -17.60 14.93
C GLU A 822 -1.57 -18.11 15.53
N MET A 823 -0.49 -18.09 14.74
CA MET A 823 0.89 -18.29 15.18
C MET A 823 1.47 -17.10 15.95
N LYS A 824 0.67 -16.05 16.24
CA LYS A 824 1.07 -14.83 16.95
C LYS A 824 2.19 -14.03 16.27
N LEU A 825 2.29 -14.07 14.94
CA LEU A 825 3.31 -13.36 14.16
C LEU A 825 2.76 -12.12 13.44
N VAL A 826 3.43 -10.98 13.60
CA VAL A 826 3.18 -9.74 12.87
C VAL A 826 4.18 -9.61 11.71
N HIS A 827 3.69 -9.40 10.48
CA HIS A 827 4.49 -9.37 9.26
C HIS A 827 5.25 -8.04 9.07
N ARG A 828 4.61 -6.90 9.37
CA ARG A 828 5.13 -5.51 9.35
C ARG A 828 5.51 -4.92 7.98
N ASP A 829 5.78 -5.72 6.94
CA ASP A 829 5.92 -5.25 5.55
C ASP A 829 5.10 -6.10 4.57
N LEU A 830 3.80 -6.16 4.78
CA LEU A 830 2.87 -6.89 3.92
C LEU A 830 2.51 -6.04 2.67
N ALA A 831 3.06 -6.42 1.52
CA ALA A 831 2.92 -5.70 0.26
C ALA A 831 3.10 -6.63 -0.96
N ALA A 832 2.65 -6.23 -2.15
CA ALA A 832 2.69 -7.09 -3.34
C ALA A 832 4.11 -7.38 -3.83
N ARG A 833 5.11 -6.59 -3.39
CA ARG A 833 6.55 -6.87 -3.58
C ARG A 833 7.02 -8.13 -2.82
N ASN A 834 6.40 -8.44 -1.68
CA ASN A 834 6.86 -9.42 -0.70
C ASN A 834 5.99 -10.70 -0.72
N VAL A 835 4.83 -10.67 -1.37
CA VAL A 835 4.12 -11.90 -1.78
C VAL A 835 4.77 -12.44 -3.05
N LEU A 836 5.08 -13.73 -3.08
CA LEU A 836 5.60 -14.47 -4.22
C LEU A 836 4.52 -15.33 -4.88
N VAL A 837 4.65 -15.58 -6.18
CA VAL A 837 3.70 -16.36 -6.99
C VAL A 837 4.35 -17.68 -7.42
N ALA A 838 3.91 -18.76 -6.78
CA ALA A 838 4.39 -20.12 -7.01
C ALA A 838 3.64 -20.81 -8.16
N GLU A 839 4.06 -22.04 -8.46
CA GLU A 839 3.44 -22.88 -9.48
C GLU A 839 1.94 -23.11 -9.18
N GLY A 840 1.11 -23.15 -10.24
CA GLY A 840 -0.35 -23.15 -10.11
C GLY A 840 -0.95 -21.81 -9.65
N ARG A 841 -0.25 -20.68 -9.87
CA ARG A 841 -0.64 -19.32 -9.44
C ARG A 841 -0.95 -19.22 -7.93
N LYS A 842 -0.22 -19.98 -7.11
CA LYS A 842 -0.41 -20.02 -5.64
C LYS A 842 0.35 -18.89 -4.95
N MET A 843 -0.32 -18.12 -4.10
CA MET A 843 0.29 -17.02 -3.35
C MET A 843 1.14 -17.55 -2.19
N LYS A 844 2.28 -16.91 -1.94
CA LYS A 844 3.26 -17.23 -0.88
C LYS A 844 3.75 -15.96 -0.18
N ILE A 845 3.36 -15.75 1.07
CA ILE A 845 3.88 -14.67 1.91
C ILE A 845 5.37 -14.94 2.21
N SER A 846 6.23 -13.91 2.09
CA SER A 846 7.69 -14.01 2.10
C SER A 846 8.35 -12.70 2.56
N ASP A 847 9.67 -12.75 2.78
CA ASP A 847 10.53 -11.64 3.22
C ASP A 847 10.31 -11.21 4.67
N PHE A 848 10.25 -12.21 5.57
CA PHE A 848 10.06 -12.09 7.02
C PHE A 848 11.21 -11.39 7.78
N GLY A 849 12.11 -10.69 7.10
CA GLY A 849 13.25 -9.95 7.69
C GLY A 849 12.87 -8.69 8.48
N LEU A 850 11.57 -8.51 8.77
CA LEU A 850 10.97 -7.43 9.57
C LEU A 850 9.95 -7.95 10.62
N SER A 851 9.61 -9.24 10.56
CA SER A 851 8.48 -9.84 11.27
C SER A 851 8.87 -10.34 12.66
N ARG A 852 7.91 -10.49 13.58
CA ARG A 852 8.13 -10.86 15.00
C ARG A 852 6.91 -11.52 15.64
N ASP A 853 7.10 -12.14 16.81
CA ASP A 853 6.00 -12.52 17.70
C ASP A 853 5.26 -11.27 18.23
N VAL A 854 4.03 -11.46 18.70
CA VAL A 854 3.18 -10.48 19.39
C VAL A 854 3.53 -10.39 20.88
N TYR A 855 4.16 -11.42 21.45
CA TYR A 855 4.45 -11.56 22.89
C TYR A 855 5.95 -11.44 23.23
N GLU A 856 6.83 -11.21 22.24
CA GLU A 856 8.19 -10.76 22.50
C GLU A 856 8.15 -9.26 22.87
N GLU A 857 8.27 -8.95 24.17
CA GLU A 857 8.38 -7.57 24.69
C GLU A 857 9.67 -6.85 24.23
N ASP A 858 10.57 -7.55 23.52
CA ASP A 858 11.87 -7.05 23.06
C ASP A 858 11.76 -6.01 21.93
N SER A 859 12.12 -4.78 22.28
CA SER A 859 12.09 -3.58 21.46
C SER A 859 13.21 -3.52 20.40
N TYR A 860 13.31 -4.52 19.51
CA TYR A 860 14.08 -4.36 18.28
C TYR A 860 13.46 -3.22 17.45
N VAL A 861 14.22 -2.15 17.24
CA VAL A 861 13.93 -1.12 16.25
C VAL A 861 14.96 -1.28 15.12
N LYS A 862 14.51 -1.22 13.86
CA LYS A 862 15.41 -1.43 12.72
C LYS A 862 16.26 -0.18 12.46
N ARG A 863 17.33 -0.02 13.25
CA ARG A 863 18.36 1.05 13.17
C ARG A 863 19.21 1.04 11.88
N SER A 864 18.69 0.54 10.76
CA SER A 864 19.40 0.44 9.47
C SER A 864 18.75 1.35 8.43
N LYS A 865 19.54 1.91 7.51
CA LYS A 865 19.11 2.77 6.39
C LYS A 865 18.32 2.03 5.28
N GLY A 866 17.47 1.08 5.66
CA GLY A 866 16.50 0.40 4.78
C GLY A 866 15.26 1.26 4.56
N ARG A 867 14.59 1.10 3.41
CA ARG A 867 13.38 1.85 3.08
C ARG A 867 12.20 1.38 3.91
N ILE A 868 11.77 2.21 4.87
CA ILE A 868 10.54 1.99 5.65
C ILE A 868 9.33 2.01 4.68
N PRO A 869 8.37 1.08 4.80
CA PRO A 869 7.26 0.93 3.85
C PRO A 869 6.11 1.91 4.11
N VAL A 870 6.40 3.21 4.30
CA VAL A 870 5.47 4.28 4.74
C VAL A 870 4.07 4.19 4.11
N LYS A 871 3.99 3.93 2.80
CA LYS A 871 2.71 3.87 2.06
C LYS A 871 1.85 2.61 2.30
N TRP A 872 2.34 1.63 3.06
CA TRP A 872 1.59 0.43 3.48
C TRP A 872 1.28 0.44 4.98
N MET A 873 2.01 1.22 5.78
CA MET A 873 1.87 1.26 7.23
C MET A 873 0.52 1.81 7.68
N ALA A 874 0.04 1.28 8.80
CA ALA A 874 -1.16 1.77 9.49
C ALA A 874 -0.90 3.12 10.17
N ILE A 875 -1.95 3.87 10.47
CA ILE A 875 -1.81 5.21 11.06
C ILE A 875 -1.16 5.17 12.45
N GLU A 876 -1.45 4.15 13.26
CA GLU A 876 -0.77 3.88 14.54
C GLU A 876 0.67 3.37 14.36
N SER A 877 0.99 2.73 13.23
CA SER A 877 2.37 2.34 12.91
C SER A 877 3.20 3.54 12.42
N LEU A 878 2.55 4.52 11.77
CA LEU A 878 3.17 5.76 11.29
C LEU A 878 3.47 6.75 12.42
N PHE A 879 2.66 6.76 13.49
CA PHE A 879 2.76 7.73 14.59
C PHE A 879 3.36 7.11 15.87
N ASP A 880 2.71 6.07 16.39
CA ASP A 880 3.04 5.41 17.65
C ASP A 880 4.03 4.23 17.48
N HIS A 881 4.40 3.92 16.23
CA HIS A 881 5.16 2.71 15.86
C HIS A 881 4.57 1.41 16.41
N ILE A 882 3.25 1.38 16.60
CA ILE A 882 2.50 0.19 17.01
C ILE A 882 2.39 -0.76 15.81
N TYR A 883 2.90 -1.98 15.97
CA TYR A 883 2.82 -3.05 14.97
C TYR A 883 2.08 -4.25 15.56
N THR A 884 0.85 -4.46 15.11
CA THR A 884 -0.03 -5.56 15.52
C THR A 884 -0.63 -6.26 14.29
N THR A 885 -1.33 -7.38 14.50
CA THR A 885 -2.18 -7.99 13.48
C THR A 885 -3.12 -6.99 12.80
N GLN A 886 -3.66 -6.01 13.55
CA GLN A 886 -4.56 -4.98 13.01
C GLN A 886 -3.83 -3.93 12.16
N SER A 887 -2.52 -3.77 12.32
CA SER A 887 -1.66 -2.98 11.42
C SER A 887 -1.31 -3.74 10.13
N ASP A 888 -1.15 -5.07 10.22
CA ASP A 888 -1.05 -5.92 9.03
C ASP A 888 -2.39 -5.97 8.27
N VAL A 889 -3.54 -5.88 8.95
CA VAL A 889 -4.86 -5.74 8.29
C VAL A 889 -4.95 -4.45 7.46
N TRP A 890 -4.45 -3.33 7.97
CA TRP A 890 -4.35 -2.08 7.18
C TRP A 890 -3.43 -2.26 5.97
N SER A 891 -2.26 -2.87 6.18
CA SER A 891 -1.30 -3.22 5.12
C SER A 891 -1.93 -4.14 4.07
N PHE A 892 -2.78 -5.08 4.51
CA PHE A 892 -3.58 -5.94 3.64
C PHE A 892 -4.62 -5.15 2.84
N GLY A 893 -5.26 -4.13 3.42
CA GLY A 893 -6.11 -3.20 2.66
C GLY A 893 -5.34 -2.50 1.53
N VAL A 894 -4.09 -2.06 1.78
CA VAL A 894 -3.22 -1.49 0.75
C VAL A 894 -2.80 -2.54 -0.29
N LEU A 895 -2.60 -3.79 0.13
CA LEU A 895 -2.34 -4.92 -0.76
C LEU A 895 -3.54 -5.29 -1.64
N LEU A 896 -4.78 -5.23 -1.13
CA LEU A 896 -5.99 -5.37 -1.95
C LEU A 896 -6.02 -4.29 -3.05
N TRP A 897 -5.70 -3.05 -2.70
CA TRP A 897 -5.58 -1.95 -3.66
C TRP A 897 -4.46 -2.21 -4.69
N GLU A 898 -3.29 -2.70 -4.28
CA GLU A 898 -2.24 -3.16 -5.22
C GLU A 898 -2.72 -4.29 -6.12
N ILE A 899 -3.55 -5.23 -5.63
CA ILE A 899 -4.06 -6.36 -6.41
C ILE A 899 -5.05 -5.90 -7.49
N VAL A 900 -6.10 -5.16 -7.13
CA VAL A 900 -7.13 -4.73 -8.11
C VAL A 900 -6.60 -3.69 -9.10
N THR A 901 -5.57 -2.92 -8.73
CA THR A 901 -4.88 -2.01 -9.66
C THR A 901 -3.80 -2.71 -10.49
N LEU A 902 -3.71 -4.04 -10.49
CA LEU A 902 -2.68 -4.82 -11.19
C LEU A 902 -1.25 -4.33 -10.90
N GLY A 903 -0.92 -4.22 -9.61
CA GLY A 903 0.37 -3.78 -9.11
C GLY A 903 0.56 -2.27 -9.21
N GLY A 904 -0.40 -1.46 -8.78
CA GLY A 904 -0.29 0.00 -8.74
C GLY A 904 0.87 0.53 -7.89
N ASN A 905 0.93 1.86 -7.73
CA ASN A 905 1.72 2.51 -6.68
C ASN A 905 0.70 3.15 -5.73
N PRO A 906 0.55 2.66 -4.47
CA PRO A 906 -0.39 3.26 -3.52
C PRO A 906 -0.18 4.76 -3.34
N TYR A 907 -1.27 5.47 -3.04
CA TYR A 907 -1.31 6.92 -2.86
C TYR A 907 -0.60 7.66 -4.03
N PRO A 908 -1.09 7.53 -5.27
CA PRO A 908 -0.48 8.19 -6.44
C PRO A 908 -0.43 9.72 -6.25
N GLY A 909 0.61 10.37 -6.79
CA GLY A 909 0.87 11.81 -6.61
C GLY A 909 1.32 12.23 -5.19
N ILE A 910 0.82 11.58 -4.14
CA ILE A 910 1.08 11.93 -2.74
C ILE A 910 2.52 11.54 -2.34
N ALA A 911 3.28 12.52 -1.85
CA ALA A 911 4.61 12.30 -1.27
C ALA A 911 4.50 11.62 0.11
N PRO A 912 5.37 10.65 0.48
CA PRO A 912 5.28 9.91 1.75
C PRO A 912 5.21 10.81 3.00
N GLU A 913 5.89 11.94 2.96
CA GLU A 913 6.04 12.90 4.06
C GLU A 913 4.72 13.63 4.36
N ARG A 914 3.87 13.82 3.34
CA ARG A 914 2.54 14.42 3.48
C ARG A 914 1.45 13.40 3.85
N LEU A 915 1.73 12.09 3.68
CA LEU A 915 0.72 11.04 3.79
C LEU A 915 0.13 10.92 5.20
N PHE A 916 0.94 11.07 6.25
CA PHE A 916 0.45 10.98 7.64
C PHE A 916 -0.62 12.04 7.94
N ASN A 917 -0.34 13.31 7.64
CA ASN A 917 -1.28 14.41 7.86
C ASN A 917 -2.56 14.23 7.04
N LEU A 918 -2.44 13.72 5.81
CA LEU A 918 -3.58 13.41 4.95
C LEU A 918 -4.45 12.28 5.54
N LEU A 919 -3.86 11.17 5.99
CA LEU A 919 -4.61 10.08 6.63
C LEU A 919 -5.29 10.53 7.95
N LYS A 920 -4.70 11.49 8.66
CA LYS A 920 -5.22 12.05 9.92
C LYS A 920 -6.47 12.92 9.74
N THR A 921 -6.71 13.51 8.55
CA THR A 921 -7.99 14.19 8.24
C THR A 921 -9.12 13.23 7.85
N GLY A 922 -8.85 11.91 7.80
CA GLY A 922 -9.81 10.88 7.42
C GLY A 922 -9.76 10.47 5.96
N TYR A 923 -8.94 11.11 5.12
CA TYR A 923 -8.72 10.70 3.72
C TYR A 923 -8.27 9.23 3.63
N ARG A 924 -8.74 8.51 2.61
CA ARG A 924 -8.30 7.17 2.21
C ARG A 924 -8.20 7.12 0.69
N MET A 925 -7.46 6.14 0.14
CA MET A 925 -7.34 6.00 -1.32
C MET A 925 -8.71 5.75 -1.95
N GLU A 926 -8.97 6.44 -3.06
CA GLU A 926 -10.19 6.32 -3.85
C GLU A 926 -10.36 4.91 -4.44
N LYS A 927 -11.61 4.59 -4.79
CA LYS A 927 -12.01 3.30 -5.36
C LYS A 927 -11.38 3.10 -6.74
N PRO A 928 -10.59 2.03 -6.95
CA PRO A 928 -10.07 1.71 -8.29
C PRO A 928 -11.20 1.35 -9.27
N GLU A 929 -11.05 1.76 -10.53
CA GLU A 929 -11.98 1.49 -11.65
C GLU A 929 -12.49 0.04 -11.68
N ASN A 930 -11.54 -0.91 -11.62
CA ASN A 930 -11.78 -2.34 -11.72
C ASN A 930 -12.08 -2.99 -10.35
N CYS A 931 -12.68 -2.26 -9.39
CA CYS A 931 -13.00 -2.76 -8.05
C CYS A 931 -14.52 -2.91 -7.83
N SER A 932 -14.97 -4.03 -7.25
CA SER A 932 -16.36 -4.17 -6.80
C SER A 932 -16.62 -3.34 -5.53
N GLU A 933 -17.88 -2.96 -5.29
CA GLU A 933 -18.25 -2.29 -4.03
C GLU A 933 -17.91 -3.15 -2.81
N GLU A 934 -18.11 -4.47 -2.87
CA GLU A 934 -17.82 -5.38 -1.76
C GLU A 934 -16.32 -5.36 -1.42
N MET A 935 -15.45 -5.43 -2.44
CA MET A 935 -14.00 -5.39 -2.30
C MET A 935 -13.51 -4.02 -1.80
N TYR A 936 -14.09 -2.91 -2.24
CA TYR A 936 -13.72 -1.58 -1.76
C TYR A 936 -14.21 -1.31 -0.33
N ASN A 937 -15.42 -1.75 0.03
CA ASN A 937 -15.92 -1.68 1.39
C ASN A 937 -15.14 -2.58 2.37
N LEU A 938 -14.46 -3.62 1.86
CA LEU A 938 -13.45 -4.36 2.62
C LEU A 938 -12.18 -3.52 2.85
N MET A 939 -11.63 -2.85 1.83
CA MET A 939 -10.49 -1.93 1.99
C MET A 939 -10.79 -0.81 3.00
N LEU A 940 -11.95 -0.16 2.90
CA LEU A 940 -12.36 0.93 3.82
C LEU A 940 -12.51 0.46 5.27
N ARG A 941 -12.85 -0.81 5.51
CA ARG A 941 -12.87 -1.40 6.85
C ARG A 941 -11.47 -1.76 7.36
N CYS A 942 -10.60 -2.27 6.48
CA CYS A 942 -9.19 -2.47 6.80
C CYS A 942 -8.47 -1.14 7.15
N TRP A 943 -8.94 -0.01 6.61
CA TRP A 943 -8.38 1.33 6.89
C TRP A 943 -9.16 2.15 7.94
N LYS A 944 -10.00 1.54 8.78
CA LYS A 944 -10.62 2.25 9.92
C LYS A 944 -9.55 2.84 10.83
N GLN A 945 -9.82 4.04 11.35
CA GLN A 945 -8.88 4.80 12.18
C GLN A 945 -8.51 3.99 13.43
N GLU A 946 -9.50 3.71 14.27
CA GLU A 946 -9.45 2.80 15.39
C GLU A 946 -9.11 1.36 14.93
N ALA A 947 -8.10 0.75 15.54
CA ALA A 947 -7.57 -0.56 15.12
C ALA A 947 -8.49 -1.74 15.48
N ASP A 948 -9.27 -1.63 16.56
CA ASP A 948 -10.27 -2.62 16.98
C ASP A 948 -11.51 -2.64 16.08
N LYS A 949 -11.77 -1.56 15.33
CA LYS A 949 -12.86 -1.47 14.35
C LYS A 949 -12.52 -2.11 12.99
N ARG A 950 -11.30 -2.64 12.82
CA ARG A 950 -10.85 -3.35 11.61
C ARG A 950 -11.17 -4.84 11.72
N PRO A 951 -11.61 -5.52 10.65
CA PRO A 951 -11.97 -6.93 10.68
C PRO A 951 -10.74 -7.82 10.91
N THR A 952 -10.90 -8.98 11.54
CA THR A 952 -9.78 -9.94 11.70
C THR A 952 -9.47 -10.65 10.38
N PHE A 953 -8.27 -11.21 10.22
CA PHE A 953 -7.94 -12.04 9.05
C PHE A 953 -8.85 -13.28 8.88
N SER A 954 -9.47 -13.78 9.96
CA SER A 954 -10.49 -14.83 9.88
C SER A 954 -11.76 -14.33 9.20
N ASP A 955 -12.20 -13.10 9.51
CA ASP A 955 -13.41 -12.50 8.95
C ASP A 955 -13.20 -12.05 7.51
N ILE A 956 -12.05 -11.41 7.24
CA ILE A 956 -11.57 -11.08 5.90
C ILE A 956 -11.56 -12.34 5.01
N SER A 957 -11.02 -13.46 5.52
CA SER A 957 -10.99 -14.71 4.75
C SER A 957 -12.38 -15.25 4.47
N LYS A 958 -13.27 -15.32 5.47
CA LYS A 958 -14.69 -15.73 5.28
C LYS A 958 -15.42 -14.84 4.28
N GLU A 959 -15.10 -13.54 4.24
CA GLU A 959 -15.76 -12.58 3.37
C GLU A 959 -15.25 -12.66 1.92
N LEU A 960 -13.93 -12.77 1.72
CA LEU A 960 -13.35 -13.04 0.40
C LEU A 960 -13.81 -14.39 -0.15
N GLU A 961 -13.99 -15.40 0.72
CA GLU A 961 -14.57 -16.69 0.38
C GLU A 961 -16.03 -16.54 -0.06
N LYS A 962 -16.83 -15.69 0.61
CA LYS A 962 -18.17 -15.31 0.14
C LYS A 962 -18.16 -14.55 -1.17
N MET A 963 -17.15 -13.71 -1.45
CA MET A 963 -17.02 -13.05 -2.77
C MET A 963 -16.66 -14.06 -3.87
N MET A 964 -15.81 -15.07 -3.57
CA MET A 964 -15.53 -16.19 -4.48
C MET A 964 -16.76 -17.07 -4.71
N VAL A 965 -17.52 -17.36 -3.64
CA VAL A 965 -18.77 -18.13 -3.73
C VAL A 965 -19.82 -17.34 -4.49
N LYS A 966 -20.07 -16.05 -4.21
CA LYS A 966 -20.93 -15.20 -5.05
C LYS A 966 -20.50 -15.15 -6.51
N SER A 967 -19.19 -15.12 -6.78
CA SER A 967 -18.65 -15.17 -8.14
C SER A 967 -18.85 -16.54 -8.82
N ARG A 968 -19.21 -17.58 -8.06
CA ARG A 968 -19.68 -18.88 -8.56
C ARG A 968 -21.20 -18.97 -8.58
N ASP A 969 -21.91 -18.50 -7.57
CA ASP A 969 -23.37 -18.41 -7.55
C ASP A 969 -23.89 -17.54 -8.71
N TYR A 970 -23.16 -16.53 -9.17
CA TYR A 970 -23.53 -15.77 -10.38
C TYR A 970 -23.33 -16.55 -11.69
N LEU A 971 -22.58 -17.67 -11.66
CA LEU A 971 -22.47 -18.66 -12.73
C LEU A 971 -23.48 -19.83 -12.52
N ASP A 972 -23.71 -20.26 -11.28
CA ASP A 972 -24.55 -21.42 -10.93
C ASP A 972 -26.06 -21.08 -10.80
N LEU A 973 -26.42 -19.82 -10.50
CA LEU A 973 -27.79 -19.29 -10.63
C LEU A 973 -28.18 -19.06 -12.10
N ALA A 974 -27.21 -18.96 -13.01
CA ALA A 974 -27.48 -19.08 -14.44
C ALA A 974 -27.74 -20.54 -14.86
N ALA A 975 -27.43 -21.51 -13.99
CA ALA A 975 -27.38 -22.94 -14.28
C ALA A 975 -28.16 -23.83 -13.28
N SER A 976 -29.23 -23.33 -12.64
CA SER A 976 -30.09 -24.20 -11.80
C SER A 976 -31.58 -23.81 -11.78
N THR A 977 -32.41 -24.72 -12.32
CA THR A 977 -33.81 -24.95 -11.86
C THR A 977 -33.98 -26.47 -11.68
N PRO A 978 -34.79 -26.93 -10.71
CA PRO A 978 -34.61 -28.27 -10.16
C PRO A 978 -35.27 -29.38 -10.98
N ALA A 979 -34.45 -30.28 -11.51
CA ALA A 979 -34.79 -31.64 -11.90
C ALA A 979 -33.62 -32.57 -11.51
N ASP A 980 -33.90 -33.87 -11.45
CA ASP A 980 -32.93 -34.97 -11.39
C ASP A 980 -31.88 -34.91 -10.27
N ALA A 981 -32.34 -35.17 -9.05
CA ALA A 981 -31.54 -35.95 -8.12
C ALA A 981 -31.45 -37.42 -8.57
N LEU A 982 -30.43 -38.14 -8.07
CA LEU A 982 -30.11 -39.58 -8.20
C LEU A 982 -29.08 -39.95 -9.27
N LEU A 983 -28.20 -40.90 -8.91
CA LEU A 983 -27.20 -41.63 -9.72
C LEU A 983 -26.05 -40.73 -10.25
N TYR A 984 -24.77 -40.96 -9.91
CA TYR A 984 -24.07 -42.22 -9.62
C TYR A 984 -23.05 -42.07 -8.47
N ASP A 985 -22.57 -43.21 -7.94
CA ASP A 985 -21.55 -43.30 -6.90
C ASP A 985 -20.33 -44.12 -7.40
N ASP A 986 -19.25 -44.08 -6.63
CA ASP A 986 -18.08 -44.97 -6.64
C ASP A 986 -17.13 -44.94 -7.85
N ALA A 987 -15.89 -44.48 -7.62
CA ALA A 987 -14.72 -45.36 -7.63
C ALA A 987 -13.45 -44.69 -7.05
N LEU A 988 -12.63 -45.49 -6.34
CA LEU A 988 -11.22 -45.25 -5.96
C LEU A 988 -10.91 -44.36 -4.72
N SER A 989 -11.47 -44.77 -3.58
CA SER A 989 -10.72 -45.20 -2.38
C SER A 989 -9.34 -44.57 -2.03
N GLU A 990 -9.24 -43.99 -0.84
CA GLU A 990 -8.24 -44.40 0.16
C GLU A 990 -9.04 -44.92 1.38
N GLU A 991 -8.70 -46.08 1.95
CA GLU A 991 -9.46 -46.68 3.06
C GLU A 991 -9.07 -46.12 4.44
N ASP A 992 -10.08 -45.96 5.30
CA ASP A 992 -9.95 -45.57 6.71
C ASP A 992 -9.28 -46.64 7.60
N THR A 993 -8.96 -46.28 8.85
CA THR A 993 -9.66 -46.90 10.00
C THR A 993 -9.49 -46.05 11.29
N PRO A 994 -10.48 -46.03 12.22
CA PRO A 994 -10.69 -44.85 13.07
C PRO A 994 -10.48 -45.10 14.58
N LEU A 995 -10.65 -44.03 15.36
CA LEU A 995 -10.78 -44.08 16.82
C LEU A 995 -12.09 -44.77 17.24
N VAL A 996 -12.03 -45.54 18.32
CA VAL A 996 -13.17 -46.23 18.95
C VAL A 996 -13.19 -45.87 20.44
N ASP A 997 -14.38 -45.59 20.99
CA ASP A 997 -14.57 -45.40 22.43
C ASP A 997 -15.01 -46.70 23.12
N CYS A 998 -14.65 -46.84 24.39
CA CYS A 998 -14.80 -48.07 25.14
C CYS A 998 -16.18 -48.17 25.80
N ASN A 999 -17.15 -48.86 25.16
CA ASN A 999 -18.18 -49.68 25.87
C ASN A 999 -19.17 -50.51 25.01
N ASN A 1000 -19.09 -50.52 23.66
CA ASN A 1000 -19.77 -51.50 22.78
C ASN A 1000 -21.25 -51.86 23.10
N ALA A 1001 -22.17 -50.89 23.06
CA ALA A 1001 -23.62 -51.14 23.06
C ALA A 1001 -24.36 -50.20 22.07
N PRO A 1002 -25.54 -50.58 21.49
CA PRO A 1002 -25.98 -50.01 20.20
C PRO A 1002 -27.38 -49.36 20.16
N LEU A 1003 -27.64 -48.62 19.06
CA LEU A 1003 -28.96 -48.15 18.53
C LEU A 1003 -29.70 -47.03 19.31
N PRO A 1004 -30.70 -46.31 18.72
CA PRO A 1004 -31.11 -46.17 17.32
C PRO A 1004 -31.26 -44.69 16.81
N ARG A 1005 -31.78 -44.53 15.59
CA ARG A 1005 -32.05 -43.28 14.83
C ARG A 1005 -33.24 -42.45 15.36
N THR A 1006 -33.19 -41.11 15.22
CA THR A 1006 -34.35 -40.25 14.84
C THR A 1006 -33.95 -38.94 14.15
N LEU A 1007 -34.77 -38.51 13.19
CA LEU A 1007 -34.83 -37.26 12.42
C LEU A 1007 -36.36 -36.97 12.19
N PRO A 1008 -36.85 -35.81 11.69
CA PRO A 1008 -36.21 -34.52 11.37
C PRO A 1008 -37.04 -33.24 11.77
N SER A 1009 -36.51 -32.05 11.40
CA SER A 1009 -37.22 -30.87 10.80
C SER A 1009 -38.29 -30.00 11.51
N THR A 1010 -37.93 -28.69 11.66
CA THR A 1010 -38.68 -27.45 11.27
C THR A 1010 -39.83 -26.84 12.11
N TRP A 1011 -40.05 -25.51 11.88
CA TRP A 1011 -41.07 -24.54 12.38
C TRP A 1011 -40.74 -23.73 13.67
N ILE A 1012 -41.11 -22.44 13.85
CA ILE A 1012 -41.35 -21.32 12.90
C ILE A 1012 -41.27 -19.93 13.62
N GLU A 1013 -41.00 -18.84 12.87
CA GLU A 1013 -41.23 -17.38 13.11
C GLU A 1013 -40.85 -16.57 14.40
N ASN A 1014 -40.13 -15.46 14.14
CA ASN A 1014 -40.36 -14.05 14.54
C ASN A 1014 -40.72 -13.59 15.98
N LYS A 1015 -39.90 -12.65 16.51
CA LYS A 1015 -40.41 -11.35 17.01
C LYS A 1015 -39.36 -10.22 16.88
N LEU A 1016 -39.82 -8.96 16.90
CA LEU A 1016 -39.07 -7.77 16.45
C LEU A 1016 -38.30 -7.01 17.55
N TYR A 1017 -37.34 -6.20 17.10
CA TYR A 1017 -36.80 -4.92 17.62
C TYR A 1017 -37.29 -4.37 18.98
N GLY A 1018 -36.34 -3.84 19.77
CA GLY A 1018 -36.62 -2.86 20.83
C GLY A 1018 -35.39 -2.42 21.63
N MET A 1019 -34.88 -1.20 21.40
CA MET A 1019 -33.90 -0.52 22.27
C MET A 1019 -34.61 0.47 23.20
N SER A 1020 -34.25 0.50 24.50
CA SER A 1020 -34.30 1.72 25.34
C SER A 1020 -33.75 1.53 26.76
N TYR A 1021 -32.85 2.43 27.17
CA TYR A 1021 -32.75 2.94 28.56
C TYR A 1021 -33.61 4.23 28.65
N PRO A 1022 -33.89 4.86 29.83
CA PRO A 1022 -33.35 4.61 31.17
C PRO A 1022 -34.40 4.54 32.32
N ASN A 1023 -33.98 4.18 33.55
CA ASN A 1023 -34.18 4.96 34.79
C ASN A 1023 -33.70 4.23 36.07
N TRP A 1024 -33.34 5.01 37.09
CA TRP A 1024 -33.17 4.66 38.51
C TRP A 1024 -34.39 5.22 39.31
N PRO A 1025 -34.62 4.96 40.62
CA PRO A 1025 -33.65 4.63 41.69
C PRO A 1025 -34.12 3.54 42.70
N GLU A 1026 -33.48 3.53 43.89
CA GLU A 1026 -33.91 2.89 45.16
C GLU A 1026 -33.97 1.33 45.21
N LYS A 1027 -33.26 0.61 46.09
CA LYS A 1027 -32.76 0.92 47.45
C LYS A 1027 -31.50 0.12 47.82
N SER A 1028 -30.73 0.63 48.79
CA SER A 1028 -29.77 -0.15 49.59
C SER A 1028 -30.48 -0.71 50.84
N PRO A 1029 -29.96 -1.79 51.47
CA PRO A 1029 -29.09 -1.55 52.63
C PRO A 1029 -27.84 -2.44 52.73
N VAL A 1030 -26.70 -1.80 53.04
CA VAL A 1030 -25.51 -2.36 53.73
C VAL A 1030 -25.88 -2.72 55.20
N PRO A 1031 -25.10 -3.48 56.05
CA PRO A 1031 -23.63 -3.30 56.24
C PRO A 1031 -22.74 -4.48 56.77
N LEU A 1032 -21.40 -4.33 56.64
CA LEU A 1032 -20.29 -4.98 57.42
C LEU A 1032 -20.09 -6.53 57.27
N ASN A 1033 -18.96 -7.19 57.54
CA ASN A 1033 -17.54 -6.87 57.88
C ASN A 1033 -16.68 -8.11 57.42
N ARG A 1034 -15.46 -8.04 56.84
CA ARG A 1034 -14.12 -7.54 57.28
C ARG A 1034 -13.24 -8.63 57.96
N HIS A 1035 -11.95 -8.63 57.62
CA HIS A 1035 -10.77 -9.31 58.20
C HIS A 1035 -10.19 -10.58 57.54
N ASP A 1036 -8.88 -10.47 57.22
CA ASP A 1036 -7.74 -11.36 57.49
C ASP A 1036 -7.74 -12.82 56.98
N ALA A 1037 -6.62 -13.48 56.64
CA ALA A 1037 -5.25 -13.09 56.25
C ALA A 1037 -4.47 -14.38 55.84
N THR A 1038 -3.16 -14.27 55.62
CA THR A 1038 -2.13 -15.34 55.51
C THR A 1038 -1.84 -16.00 54.14
N ASN A 1039 -0.56 -15.87 53.78
CA ASN A 1039 0.26 -16.65 52.82
C ASN A 1039 0.95 -17.81 53.63
N PRO A 1040 1.97 -18.60 53.18
CA PRO A 1040 2.67 -18.70 51.89
C PRO A 1040 3.10 -20.17 51.45
N VAL A 1041 4.02 -20.27 50.46
CA VAL A 1041 5.15 -21.24 50.32
C VAL A 1041 5.18 -22.23 49.11
N PHE A 1042 6.12 -21.96 48.17
CA PHE A 1042 7.09 -22.82 47.40
C PHE A 1042 6.82 -24.32 47.09
N THR A 1043 7.28 -24.88 45.95
CA THR A 1043 8.71 -25.20 45.57
C THR A 1043 8.93 -25.33 44.04
N ARG A 1044 10.03 -24.82 43.41
CA ARG A 1044 11.42 -25.40 43.20
C ARG A 1044 11.48 -26.65 42.28
N TYR A 1045 12.49 -26.94 41.44
CA TYR A 1045 13.91 -26.48 41.35
C TYR A 1045 14.62 -26.84 39.99
N ALA A 1046 15.68 -26.09 39.60
CA ALA A 1046 17.05 -26.51 39.10
C ALA A 1046 17.25 -27.53 37.92
N ASN A 1047 18.37 -27.66 37.17
CA ASN A 1047 19.71 -27.00 36.96
C ASN A 1047 20.27 -27.53 35.57
N ASP A 1048 21.52 -27.49 35.02
CA ASP A 1048 22.93 -27.06 35.29
C ASP A 1048 23.70 -27.10 33.89
N SER A 1049 25.00 -26.84 33.62
CA SER A 1049 26.21 -26.30 34.32
C SER A 1049 27.34 -25.87 33.32
N VAL A 1050 27.95 -24.69 33.50
CA VAL A 1050 29.42 -24.37 33.56
C VAL A 1050 30.49 -25.03 32.63
N TYR A 1051 31.38 -24.21 32.01
CA TYR A 1051 32.88 -24.28 32.13
C TYR A 1051 33.58 -22.99 31.60
N ALA A 1052 34.87 -22.75 31.94
CA ALA A 1052 35.54 -21.44 31.79
C ALA A 1052 37.08 -21.51 31.51
N ASN A 1053 37.76 -20.33 31.50
CA ASN A 1053 39.22 -20.06 31.60
C ASN A 1053 40.10 -20.32 30.34
N TRP A 1054 40.98 -19.42 29.85
CA TRP A 1054 42.04 -18.63 30.55
C TRP A 1054 42.62 -17.42 29.73
N MET A 1055 43.68 -16.77 30.25
CA MET A 1055 44.30 -15.53 29.73
C MET A 1055 45.61 -15.73 28.92
N ALA A 1056 45.96 -14.80 28.02
CA ALA A 1056 47.34 -14.28 27.81
C ALA A 1056 47.42 -13.13 26.79
N LEU A 1057 48.34 -12.16 27.02
CA LEU A 1057 48.90 -11.22 26.03
C LEU A 1057 50.38 -11.61 25.78
N PRO A 1058 50.96 -11.31 24.60
CA PRO A 1058 51.89 -10.16 24.56
C PRO A 1058 51.87 -9.35 23.24
N SER A 1059 52.70 -8.30 23.19
CA SER A 1059 52.89 -7.33 22.09
C SER A 1059 54.33 -7.42 21.50
N PRO A 1060 54.93 -6.42 20.80
CA PRO A 1060 54.60 -6.00 19.42
C PRO A 1060 55.83 -5.84 18.47
N ALA A 1061 55.60 -5.84 17.14
CA ALA A 1061 56.46 -5.23 16.11
C ALA A 1061 55.58 -4.85 14.88
N LYS A 1062 55.67 -3.71 14.18
CA LYS A 1062 56.71 -2.78 13.65
C LYS A 1062 57.27 -3.13 12.25
N ALA A 1063 57.27 -2.10 11.39
CA ALA A 1063 57.96 -1.95 10.08
C ALA A 1063 57.40 -2.71 8.84
N VAL A 1064 57.45 -2.19 7.59
CA VAL A 1064 57.40 -0.80 7.05
C VAL A 1064 57.20 -0.80 5.50
N ASP A 1065 56.81 0.34 4.92
CA ASP A 1065 56.89 0.76 3.48
C ASP A 1065 55.97 0.15 2.37
N LYS A 1066 55.19 1.07 1.75
CA LYS A 1066 55.00 1.29 0.28
C LYS A 1066 54.26 0.23 -0.59
N LEU A 1067 53.72 0.54 -1.77
CA LEU A 1067 53.79 1.76 -2.64
C LEU A 1067 52.44 2.02 -3.38
N ASP A 1068 52.21 3.28 -3.77
CA ASP A 1068 51.32 3.87 -4.79
C ASP A 1068 50.28 2.99 -5.56
N SER A 1069 49.00 3.35 -5.51
CA SER A 1069 48.31 4.12 -6.59
C SER A 1069 46.90 4.58 -6.19
#